data_AF-A0A4W6EJ92-F1
#
_entry.id   AF-A0A4W6EJ92-F1
#
_cell.length_a   1.000
_cell.length_b   1.000
_cell.length_c   1.000
_cell.angle_alpha   90.00
_cell.angle_beta   90.00
_cell.angle_gamma   90.00
#
_symmetry.space_group_name_H-M   'P 1'
#
loop_
_entity.id
_entity.type
_entity.pdbx_description
1 polymer ?
#
loop_
_entity_poly.entity_id
_entity_poly.type
_entity_poly.pdbx_seq_one_letter_code
_entity_poly.pdbx_strand_id
1 'polypeptide(L)'
;FFIQDHVYELLNTIDACQCFFDIAINFDFTKNYLDLIITYTSVIITLSRIDDKKALVGMFNCAHEMTNGCSDSSYPRLGQMFVEYEHPWKKLTEEFGPHTRSVTSALLSLKMVYPRRNLPAEQWRGAQLLSLLSAPAAMLDPACCDTMSCEYLSMEVMERWIIIGFMLCHSSLNSNQASLELWKMALRSSLYLTLTRDEMLNIHKVTEDLFDGFKGYSKRVADIKECREHVIVNCGAMHRERRQFLRGALKELFNVLEDEPGLLGPKALFVIMALSFSRDEVLWLVRHSENMPKIKTPEDYVDNQMAELLFYMQKLRGLMRKYNHVLQRYHVQYLAQFDALVLNDTIQNMYVCPEEESVLMSSFVSTLSGLSIKQVENKEEFDFRALRLDWLRLQAYTSVNKAPLPLKDYPDLAKVMNLIQFHTRMVDSVEEVLQETSDTVHILVSLFSSRLFFYPRVFEKMFNQSQDEMTMKRYLMSFPSVCSHFSQCGHPLCPEEVIMEKRSLRLCVTFLEQIAKQTSNIVLEICAEQCNLNEQLLPKHCAENISAARHRKQKKPVPKKGEVQKEKPGAESLRKDRTVATNVDKMHLTLTELCSSYSLCNDLIVFDHIVVPTEFLLSHLETRLSEIIVRMANYNQTTQEIARPSDLLAGIRVYTATLHSLSSYINVDVTRLVKNVLLQQTQPLDSRGGATITNIYTNWFLECLLRQASNSLIVHCPTMHCFINQTIDSEPSFRAEEFSDISELRALAELIGPYGLKFLSENLMWHITSQVSELKKLVIENMDILVQMRSHFDKPEEMANLKKRLTGGENVLKRMTIIGVILSFKSMAQDCLKDILQKHCPYLMGPIKCLRDFISPEADIKVTLSVFELASAAGLTCDIDPALVTAIRSMQTGHNNNIHCLAKAINQLAAAMFTVQNKNIEQHLKDFLLTASSTLLQLGQNVERVEVKNRESIYLLLHMIVEESPFLSQDMLESCFPYVLLRNAYREVYRSFIVTLG
;
A
#
# COMPACT_ATOMS: atom_id res chain seq x y z
N PHE A 1 6.45 -21.30 -44.01
CA PHE A 1 7.46 -21.66 -45.01
C PHE A 1 8.70 -22.33 -44.40
N PHE A 2 9.85 -21.66 -44.14
CA PHE A 2 11.12 -22.35 -43.75
C PHE A 2 10.97 -23.45 -42.66
N ILE A 3 10.23 -23.15 -41.58
CA ILE A 3 9.93 -24.09 -40.49
C ILE A 3 9.12 -25.32 -40.97
N GLN A 4 8.19 -25.15 -41.90
CA GLN A 4 7.36 -26.23 -42.46
C GLN A 4 8.22 -27.23 -43.25
N ASP A 5 9.13 -26.75 -44.10
CA ASP A 5 10.01 -27.63 -44.89
C ASP A 5 10.87 -28.51 -43.95
N HIS A 6 11.48 -27.92 -42.91
CA HIS A 6 12.32 -28.66 -41.95
C HIS A 6 11.52 -29.64 -41.09
N VAL A 7 10.28 -29.29 -40.70
CA VAL A 7 9.37 -30.22 -40.02
C VAL A 7 9.02 -31.39 -40.93
N TYR A 8 8.69 -31.15 -42.21
CA TYR A 8 8.38 -32.25 -43.13
C TYR A 8 9.59 -33.12 -43.45
N GLU A 9 10.78 -32.55 -43.64
CA GLU A 9 12.01 -33.33 -43.82
C GLU A 9 12.22 -34.26 -42.62
N LEU A 10 12.18 -33.72 -41.39
CA LEU A 10 12.38 -34.50 -40.16
C LEU A 10 11.30 -35.57 -39.94
N LEU A 11 10.02 -35.27 -40.18
CA LEU A 11 8.93 -36.25 -40.05
C LEU A 11 9.07 -37.39 -41.07
N ASN A 12 9.46 -37.09 -42.31
CA ASN A 12 9.75 -38.10 -43.33
C ASN A 12 10.98 -38.94 -42.96
N THR A 13 12.04 -38.34 -42.39
CA THR A 13 13.21 -39.08 -41.88
C THR A 13 12.83 -40.03 -40.74
N ILE A 14 12.01 -39.58 -39.78
CA ILE A 14 11.53 -40.40 -38.65
C ILE A 14 10.72 -41.61 -39.14
N ASP A 15 9.84 -41.43 -40.13
CA ASP A 15 9.08 -42.52 -40.73
C ASP A 15 9.96 -43.49 -41.53
N ALA A 16 10.94 -42.98 -42.27
CA ALA A 16 11.90 -43.80 -43.02
C ALA A 16 12.77 -44.65 -42.08
N CYS A 17 13.20 -44.09 -40.94
CA CYS A 17 13.90 -44.78 -39.86
C CYS A 17 12.98 -45.69 -39.04
N GLN A 18 11.65 -45.58 -39.19
CA GLN A 18 10.61 -46.32 -38.44
C GLN A 18 10.86 -46.32 -36.92
N CYS A 19 11.09 -45.12 -36.36
CA CYS A 19 11.51 -44.96 -34.98
C CYS A 19 10.50 -45.53 -33.95
N PHE A 20 11.04 -46.11 -32.88
CA PHE A 20 10.32 -46.49 -31.68
C PHE A 20 10.01 -45.26 -30.81
N PHE A 21 8.79 -45.21 -30.26
CA PHE A 21 8.33 -44.15 -29.37
C PHE A 21 7.55 -44.75 -28.20
N ASP A 22 8.06 -44.53 -26.98
CA ASP A 22 7.39 -44.81 -25.71
C ASP A 22 7.79 -43.77 -24.67
N ILE A 23 6.82 -42.97 -24.20
CA ILE A 23 7.01 -41.90 -23.22
C ILE A 23 7.60 -42.40 -21.88
N ALA A 24 7.42 -43.68 -21.54
CA ALA A 24 7.99 -44.26 -20.32
C ALA A 24 9.46 -44.68 -20.48
N ILE A 25 9.97 -44.76 -21.71
CA ILE A 25 11.31 -45.26 -22.05
C ILE A 25 12.14 -44.12 -22.64
N ASN A 26 11.89 -43.73 -23.90
CA ASN A 26 12.58 -42.61 -24.56
C ASN A 26 11.78 -41.31 -24.38
N PHE A 27 11.70 -40.87 -23.12
CA PHE A 27 10.87 -39.73 -22.68
C PHE A 27 11.13 -38.46 -23.50
N ASP A 28 12.39 -38.01 -23.61
CA ASP A 28 12.71 -36.76 -24.31
C ASP A 28 12.44 -36.88 -25.80
N PHE A 29 12.80 -38.00 -26.42
CA PHE A 29 12.61 -38.22 -27.86
C PHE A 29 11.12 -38.27 -28.21
N THR A 30 10.31 -39.00 -27.43
CA THR A 30 8.85 -39.04 -27.60
C THR A 30 8.19 -37.69 -27.28
N LYS A 31 8.61 -37.00 -26.22
CA LYS A 31 8.12 -35.66 -25.86
C LYS A 31 8.39 -34.65 -26.98
N ASN A 32 9.63 -34.54 -27.45
CA ASN A 32 10.00 -33.58 -28.49
C ASN A 32 9.30 -33.89 -29.82
N TYR A 33 9.09 -35.17 -30.18
CA TYR A 33 8.32 -35.56 -31.36
C TYR A 33 6.85 -35.10 -31.28
N LEU A 34 6.18 -35.35 -30.14
CA LEU A 34 4.80 -34.92 -29.92
C LEU A 34 4.66 -33.40 -29.84
N ASP A 35 5.55 -32.72 -29.11
CA ASP A 35 5.57 -31.25 -29.02
C ASP A 35 5.84 -30.60 -30.38
N LEU A 36 6.71 -31.15 -31.23
CA LEU A 36 6.96 -30.63 -32.58
C LEU A 36 5.71 -30.70 -33.46
N ILE A 37 5.03 -31.84 -33.47
CA ILE A 37 3.80 -32.06 -34.26
C ILE A 37 2.68 -31.11 -33.81
N ILE A 38 2.48 -30.97 -32.50
CA ILE A 38 1.45 -30.08 -31.95
C ILE A 38 1.81 -28.61 -32.14
N THR A 39 3.07 -28.23 -32.02
CA THR A 39 3.54 -26.85 -32.28
C THR A 39 3.35 -26.49 -33.75
N TYR A 40 3.78 -27.36 -34.67
CA TYR A 40 3.57 -27.17 -36.11
C TYR A 40 2.09 -27.03 -36.46
N THR A 41 1.24 -27.93 -35.94
CA THR A 41 -0.21 -27.89 -36.14
C THR A 41 -0.82 -26.60 -35.61
N SER A 42 -0.46 -26.20 -34.39
CA SER A 42 -0.95 -24.96 -33.77
C SER A 42 -0.53 -23.72 -34.56
N VAL A 43 0.71 -23.65 -35.04
CA VAL A 43 1.20 -22.56 -35.90
C VAL A 43 0.42 -22.47 -37.22
N ILE A 44 0.11 -23.58 -37.88
CA ILE A 44 -0.70 -23.61 -39.10
C ILE A 44 -2.15 -23.16 -38.83
N ILE A 45 -2.75 -23.58 -37.71
CA ILE A 45 -4.11 -23.16 -37.35
C ILE A 45 -4.13 -21.67 -36.98
N THR A 46 -3.20 -21.17 -36.16
CA THR A 46 -3.11 -19.75 -35.82
C THR A 46 -2.89 -18.89 -37.07
N LEU A 47 -2.03 -19.31 -38.00
CA LEU A 47 -1.87 -18.65 -39.31
C LEU A 47 -3.18 -18.64 -40.12
N SER A 48 -3.96 -19.73 -40.10
CA SER A 48 -5.27 -19.80 -40.77
C SER A 48 -6.27 -18.76 -40.26
N ARG A 49 -6.18 -18.37 -38.98
CA ARG A 49 -7.05 -17.37 -38.32
C ARG A 49 -6.69 -15.90 -38.61
N ILE A 50 -5.53 -15.63 -39.21
CA ILE A 50 -5.15 -14.26 -39.61
C ILE A 50 -5.89 -13.90 -40.91
N ASP A 51 -7.06 -13.27 -40.83
CA ASP A 51 -7.91 -12.94 -41.99
C ASP A 51 -7.13 -12.18 -43.09
N ASP A 52 -6.50 -11.06 -42.73
CA ASP A 52 -5.80 -10.17 -43.66
C ASP A 52 -4.50 -10.74 -44.27
N LYS A 53 -4.08 -11.97 -43.95
CA LYS A 53 -2.78 -12.52 -44.38
C LYS A 53 -2.56 -12.45 -45.90
N LYS A 54 -3.60 -12.73 -46.68
CA LYS A 54 -3.57 -12.66 -48.15
C LYS A 54 -3.39 -11.22 -48.65
N ALA A 55 -4.05 -10.26 -48.00
CA ALA A 55 -3.95 -8.84 -48.33
C ALA A 55 -2.59 -8.24 -47.94
N LEU A 56 -2.10 -8.51 -46.73
CA LEU A 56 -0.81 -8.01 -46.24
C LEU A 56 0.36 -8.47 -47.12
N VAL A 57 0.43 -9.78 -47.40
CA VAL A 57 1.50 -10.36 -48.23
C VAL A 57 1.35 -9.96 -49.71
N GLY A 58 0.12 -9.86 -50.22
CA GLY A 58 -0.16 -9.35 -51.57
C GLY A 58 0.28 -7.89 -51.76
N MET A 59 -0.08 -7.00 -50.82
CA MET A 59 0.33 -5.59 -50.85
C MET A 59 1.85 -5.44 -50.77
N PHE A 60 2.52 -6.22 -49.92
CA PHE A 60 3.98 -6.24 -49.86
C PHE A 60 4.60 -6.65 -51.20
N ASN A 61 4.12 -7.73 -51.83
CA ASN A 61 4.64 -8.15 -53.14
C ASN A 61 4.37 -7.10 -54.22
N CYS A 62 3.16 -6.53 -54.31
CA CYS A 62 2.86 -5.47 -55.28
C CYS A 62 3.79 -4.26 -55.11
N ALA A 63 4.07 -3.83 -53.88
CA ALA A 63 5.01 -2.74 -53.60
C ALA A 63 6.45 -3.12 -53.96
N HIS A 64 6.89 -4.35 -53.65
CA HIS A 64 8.20 -4.88 -54.02
C HIS A 64 8.37 -4.91 -55.55
N GLU A 65 7.38 -5.42 -56.27
CA GLU A 65 7.37 -5.56 -57.73
C GLU A 65 7.36 -4.21 -58.45
N MET A 66 6.58 -3.24 -57.94
CA MET A 66 6.60 -1.85 -58.43
C MET A 66 7.92 -1.12 -58.15
N THR A 67 8.71 -1.58 -57.17
CA THR A 67 10.00 -0.96 -56.80
C THR A 67 11.19 -1.61 -57.51
N ASN A 68 11.18 -2.94 -57.63
CA ASN A 68 12.31 -3.75 -58.08
C ASN A 68 12.13 -4.37 -59.48
N GLY A 69 10.94 -4.24 -60.08
CA GLY A 69 10.62 -4.75 -61.42
C GLY A 69 10.34 -6.26 -61.48
N CYS A 70 10.30 -6.95 -60.33
CA CYS A 70 9.98 -8.37 -60.21
C CYS A 70 9.34 -8.69 -58.85
N SER A 71 8.50 -9.72 -58.79
CA SER A 71 7.88 -10.22 -57.56
C SER A 71 8.94 -10.72 -56.56
N ASP A 72 8.63 -10.69 -55.27
CA ASP A 72 9.51 -11.23 -54.22
C ASP A 72 9.74 -12.74 -54.42
N SER A 73 10.97 -13.22 -54.19
CA SER A 73 11.36 -14.61 -54.45
C SER A 73 10.63 -15.64 -53.57
N SER A 74 10.15 -15.22 -52.40
CA SER A 74 9.36 -16.03 -51.46
C SER A 74 7.86 -16.04 -51.82
N TYR A 75 7.37 -14.98 -52.48
CA TYR A 75 5.94 -14.74 -52.65
C TYR A 75 5.17 -15.87 -53.37
N PRO A 76 5.65 -16.46 -54.49
CA PRO A 76 4.94 -17.55 -55.15
C PRO A 76 4.71 -18.76 -54.24
N ARG A 77 5.73 -19.15 -53.45
CA ARG A 77 5.67 -20.30 -52.55
C ARG A 77 4.84 -20.00 -51.29
N LEU A 78 4.89 -18.78 -50.79
CA LEU A 78 4.07 -18.31 -49.66
C LEU A 78 2.58 -18.17 -50.05
N GLY A 79 2.29 -17.67 -51.24
CA GLY A 79 0.94 -17.57 -51.79
C GLY A 79 0.30 -18.94 -52.01
N GLN A 80 1.05 -19.88 -52.60
CA GLN A 80 0.62 -21.28 -52.74
C GLN A 80 0.29 -21.92 -51.38
N MET A 81 1.16 -21.73 -50.38
CA MET A 81 0.94 -22.19 -49.00
C MET A 81 -0.36 -21.64 -48.39
N PHE A 82 -0.74 -20.39 -48.67
CA PHE A 82 -2.00 -19.79 -48.22
C PHE A 82 -3.26 -20.28 -48.94
N VAL A 83 -3.11 -20.90 -50.13
CA VAL A 83 -4.22 -21.58 -50.82
C VAL A 83 -4.36 -23.00 -50.29
N GLU A 84 -3.24 -23.71 -50.12
CA GLU A 84 -3.22 -25.08 -49.60
C GLU A 84 -3.78 -25.21 -48.18
N TYR A 85 -3.47 -24.27 -47.28
CA TYR A 85 -4.04 -24.23 -45.92
C TYR A 85 -5.31 -23.39 -45.77
N GLU A 86 -6.07 -23.15 -46.86
CA GLU A 86 -7.39 -22.52 -46.77
C GLU A 86 -8.41 -23.37 -46.00
N HIS A 87 -8.19 -24.69 -45.96
CA HIS A 87 -8.89 -25.63 -45.08
C HIS A 87 -7.87 -26.42 -44.25
N PRO A 88 -7.26 -25.80 -43.22
CA PRO A 88 -6.01 -26.26 -42.61
C PRO A 88 -6.11 -27.68 -42.05
N TRP A 89 -7.21 -28.00 -41.36
CA TRP A 89 -7.42 -29.33 -40.79
C TRP A 89 -7.49 -30.44 -41.84
N LYS A 90 -8.12 -30.19 -43.01
CA LYS A 90 -8.19 -31.20 -44.09
C LYS A 90 -6.81 -31.46 -44.68
N LYS A 91 -6.10 -30.40 -45.03
CA LYS A 91 -4.73 -30.46 -45.56
C LYS A 91 -3.78 -31.15 -44.58
N LEU A 92 -3.83 -30.79 -43.29
CA LEU A 92 -3.03 -31.44 -42.24
C LEU A 92 -3.37 -32.94 -42.08
N THR A 93 -4.65 -33.35 -42.13
CA THR A 93 -5.00 -34.79 -42.09
C THR A 93 -4.54 -35.57 -43.32
N GLU A 94 -4.50 -34.93 -44.49
CA GLU A 94 -3.93 -35.52 -45.71
C GLU A 94 -2.41 -35.67 -45.61
N GLU A 95 -1.72 -34.63 -45.11
CA GLU A 95 -0.26 -34.59 -44.95
C GLU A 95 0.25 -35.54 -43.85
N PHE A 96 -0.48 -35.70 -42.74
CA PHE A 96 -0.15 -36.66 -41.68
C PHE A 96 -0.58 -38.10 -41.99
N GLY A 97 -1.19 -38.36 -43.17
CA GLY A 97 -1.57 -39.69 -43.64
C GLY A 97 -0.45 -40.73 -43.53
N PRO A 98 0.75 -40.52 -44.11
CA PRO A 98 1.90 -41.42 -43.97
C PRO A 98 2.34 -41.60 -42.51
N HIS A 99 2.42 -40.48 -41.77
CA HIS A 99 2.90 -40.41 -40.38
C HIS A 99 2.01 -41.14 -39.36
N THR A 100 0.80 -41.58 -39.77
CA THR A 100 -0.19 -42.29 -38.94
C THR A 100 0.41 -43.34 -38.00
N ARG A 101 1.36 -44.16 -38.48
CA ARG A 101 1.95 -45.27 -37.69
C ARG A 101 2.79 -44.73 -36.51
N SER A 102 3.73 -43.83 -36.80
CA SER A 102 4.67 -43.26 -35.85
C SER A 102 3.94 -42.42 -34.79
N VAL A 103 3.00 -41.56 -35.23
CA VAL A 103 2.12 -40.77 -34.36
C VAL A 103 1.26 -41.67 -33.47
N THR A 104 0.65 -42.73 -34.02
CA THR A 104 -0.16 -43.67 -33.22
C THR A 104 0.69 -44.37 -32.15
N SER A 105 1.93 -44.77 -32.45
CA SER A 105 2.82 -45.39 -31.45
C SER A 105 3.12 -44.45 -30.29
N ALA A 106 3.56 -43.23 -30.60
CA ALA A 106 3.89 -42.22 -29.60
C ALA A 106 2.68 -41.89 -28.70
N LEU A 107 1.49 -41.67 -29.28
CA LEU A 107 0.28 -41.35 -28.52
C LEU A 107 -0.21 -42.51 -27.66
N LEU A 108 -0.09 -43.76 -28.10
CA LEU A 108 -0.56 -44.91 -27.33
C LEU A 108 0.28 -45.17 -26.07
N SER A 109 1.57 -44.79 -26.05
CA SER A 109 2.40 -44.87 -24.85
C SER A 109 1.84 -44.05 -23.68
N LEU A 110 1.14 -42.94 -23.96
CA LEU A 110 0.46 -42.11 -22.97
C LEU A 110 -0.65 -42.86 -22.22
N LYS A 111 -1.13 -44.03 -22.69
CA LYS A 111 -2.07 -44.90 -21.96
C LYS A 111 -1.51 -45.39 -20.62
N MET A 112 -0.18 -45.41 -20.45
CA MET A 112 0.50 -45.75 -19.19
C MET A 112 0.56 -44.60 -18.17
N VAL A 113 0.31 -43.35 -18.61
CA VAL A 113 0.54 -42.12 -17.82
C VAL A 113 -0.72 -41.29 -17.67
N TYR A 114 -1.36 -40.89 -18.78
CA TYR A 114 -2.46 -39.95 -18.77
C TYR A 114 -3.68 -40.43 -17.96
N PRO A 115 -4.11 -41.72 -18.01
CA PRO A 115 -5.21 -42.21 -17.16
C PRO A 115 -4.91 -42.10 -15.65
N ARG A 116 -3.72 -42.52 -15.20
CA ARG A 116 -3.34 -42.47 -13.78
C ARG A 116 -3.05 -41.06 -13.25
N ARG A 117 -2.78 -40.11 -14.14
CA ARG A 117 -2.64 -38.68 -13.81
C ARG A 117 -4.00 -37.95 -13.80
N ASN A 118 -4.93 -38.33 -14.68
CA ASN A 118 -6.23 -37.67 -14.85
C ASN A 118 -7.34 -38.26 -13.94
N LEU A 119 -7.05 -38.49 -12.66
CA LEU A 119 -8.00 -39.06 -11.70
C LEU A 119 -8.87 -37.97 -11.01
N PRO A 120 -10.07 -38.31 -10.49
CA PRO A 120 -10.88 -37.39 -9.69
C PRO A 120 -10.30 -37.22 -8.27
N ALA A 121 -10.61 -36.09 -7.63
CA ALA A 121 -10.08 -35.74 -6.30
C ALA A 121 -10.39 -36.77 -5.19
N GLU A 122 -11.48 -37.52 -5.30
CA GLU A 122 -11.80 -38.63 -4.37
C GLU A 122 -10.73 -39.72 -4.38
N GLN A 123 -10.16 -40.04 -5.55
CA GLN A 123 -9.10 -41.03 -5.68
C GLN A 123 -7.75 -40.45 -5.24
N TRP A 124 -7.51 -39.15 -5.44
CA TRP A 124 -6.36 -38.45 -4.85
C TRP A 124 -6.40 -38.46 -3.32
N ARG A 125 -7.58 -38.27 -2.72
CA ARG A 125 -7.82 -38.42 -1.26
C ARG A 125 -7.57 -39.86 -0.80
N GLY A 126 -8.13 -40.85 -1.52
CA GLY A 126 -7.95 -42.27 -1.21
C GLY A 126 -6.49 -42.76 -1.33
N ALA A 127 -5.70 -42.16 -2.21
CA ALA A 127 -4.26 -42.43 -2.36
C ALA A 127 -3.36 -41.54 -1.48
N GLN A 128 -3.93 -40.64 -0.66
CA GLN A 128 -3.21 -39.63 0.14
C GLN A 128 -2.14 -38.85 -0.65
N LEU A 129 -2.46 -38.51 -1.92
CA LEU A 129 -1.53 -37.97 -2.89
C LEU A 129 -0.84 -36.68 -2.38
N LEU A 130 0.50 -36.64 -2.49
CA LEU A 130 1.41 -35.57 -1.99
C LEU A 130 1.56 -35.45 -0.47
N SER A 131 0.84 -36.23 0.35
CA SER A 131 0.98 -36.18 1.82
C SER A 131 2.28 -36.83 2.30
N LEU A 132 3.14 -36.04 2.96
CA LEU A 132 4.34 -36.55 3.64
C LEU A 132 4.01 -37.23 4.98
N LEU A 133 2.84 -36.93 5.56
CA LEU A 133 2.40 -37.45 6.86
C LEU A 133 1.64 -38.78 6.76
N SER A 134 1.31 -39.22 5.53
CA SER A 134 0.65 -40.50 5.24
C SER A 134 1.42 -41.72 5.73
N ALA A 135 2.75 -41.72 5.56
CA ALA A 135 3.66 -42.79 5.97
C ALA A 135 4.92 -42.19 6.64
N PRO A 136 4.86 -41.79 7.93
CA PRO A 136 5.96 -41.07 8.59
C PRO A 136 7.32 -41.80 8.59
N ALA A 137 7.31 -43.14 8.60
CA ALA A 137 8.52 -43.96 8.50
C ALA A 137 9.26 -43.77 7.16
N ALA A 138 8.54 -43.43 6.09
CA ALA A 138 9.08 -43.23 4.75
C ALA A 138 9.36 -41.75 4.43
N MET A 139 9.40 -40.85 5.42
CA MET A 139 9.71 -39.43 5.22
C MET A 139 11.14 -39.19 4.72
N LEU A 140 12.10 -40.05 5.08
CA LEU A 140 13.49 -39.94 4.65
C LEU A 140 13.78 -40.62 3.30
N ASP A 141 12.93 -41.56 2.88
CA ASP A 141 13.10 -42.32 1.64
C ASP A 141 12.97 -41.39 0.41
N PRO A 142 13.78 -41.57 -0.65
CA PRO A 142 13.62 -40.79 -1.88
C PRO A 142 12.24 -41.06 -2.51
N ALA A 143 11.57 -39.99 -2.94
CA ALA A 143 10.36 -40.08 -3.75
C ALA A 143 10.72 -40.43 -5.20
N CYS A 144 11.03 -41.71 -5.46
CA CYS A 144 11.42 -42.23 -6.76
C CYS A 144 10.31 -43.05 -7.45
N CYS A 145 10.29 -43.06 -8.78
CA CYS A 145 9.53 -44.01 -9.60
C CYS A 145 10.23 -44.27 -10.95
N ASP A 146 9.88 -45.36 -11.62
CA ASP A 146 10.41 -45.76 -12.94
C ASP A 146 10.21 -44.70 -14.05
N THR A 147 9.30 -43.72 -13.85
CA THR A 147 8.93 -42.69 -14.84
C THR A 147 8.92 -41.28 -14.27
N MET A 148 9.99 -40.85 -13.56
CA MET A 148 10.08 -39.54 -12.87
C MET A 148 9.51 -38.36 -13.68
N SER A 149 9.97 -38.18 -14.92
CA SER A 149 9.57 -37.08 -15.80
C SER A 149 8.08 -37.10 -16.19
N CYS A 150 7.44 -38.27 -16.14
CA CYS A 150 6.00 -38.43 -16.39
C CYS A 150 5.12 -38.04 -15.19
N GLU A 151 5.67 -37.94 -13.97
CA GLU A 151 4.88 -37.56 -12.79
C GLU A 151 4.54 -36.07 -12.76
N TYR A 152 5.41 -35.21 -13.29
CA TYR A 152 5.22 -33.76 -13.34
C TYR A 152 4.98 -33.20 -14.75
N LEU A 153 4.99 -34.03 -15.80
CA LEU A 153 4.53 -33.64 -17.14
C LEU A 153 3.12 -33.05 -17.08
N SER A 154 2.87 -31.91 -17.73
CA SER A 154 1.57 -31.23 -17.68
C SER A 154 0.43 -32.08 -18.25
N MET A 155 -0.70 -32.09 -17.55
CA MET A 155 -1.94 -32.73 -18.01
C MET A 155 -2.52 -32.05 -19.25
N GLU A 156 -2.41 -30.73 -19.38
CA GLU A 156 -2.87 -29.97 -20.55
C GLU A 156 -2.06 -30.33 -21.79
N VAL A 157 -0.73 -30.45 -21.64
CA VAL A 157 0.17 -30.85 -22.72
C VAL A 157 -0.16 -32.27 -23.22
N MET A 158 -0.35 -33.24 -22.31
CA MET A 158 -0.79 -34.59 -22.67
C MET A 158 -2.18 -34.63 -23.33
N GLU A 159 -3.14 -33.88 -22.78
CA GLU A 159 -4.50 -33.76 -23.32
C GLU A 159 -4.47 -33.19 -24.76
N ARG A 160 -3.65 -32.16 -24.98
CA ARG A 160 -3.42 -31.52 -26.29
C ARG A 160 -2.74 -32.46 -27.30
N TRP A 161 -1.70 -33.20 -26.88
CA TRP A 161 -1.08 -34.25 -27.69
C TRP A 161 -2.11 -35.30 -28.13
N ILE A 162 -2.90 -35.84 -27.19
CA ILE A 162 -3.89 -36.90 -27.46
C ILE A 162 -4.99 -36.40 -28.41
N ILE A 163 -5.57 -35.23 -28.14
CA ILE A 163 -6.72 -34.73 -28.90
C ILE A 163 -6.30 -34.35 -30.33
N ILE A 164 -5.27 -33.50 -30.48
CA ILE A 164 -4.85 -33.01 -31.80
C ILE A 164 -4.12 -34.11 -32.57
N GLY A 165 -3.27 -34.91 -31.91
CA GLY A 165 -2.55 -36.01 -32.53
C GLY A 165 -3.49 -37.06 -33.15
N PHE A 166 -4.55 -37.49 -32.44
CA PHE A 166 -5.54 -38.40 -33.00
C PHE A 166 -6.53 -37.72 -33.99
N MET A 167 -6.60 -36.39 -34.06
CA MET A 167 -7.25 -35.72 -35.19
C MET A 167 -6.39 -35.84 -36.46
N LEU A 168 -5.07 -35.69 -36.35
CA LEU A 168 -4.14 -35.85 -37.48
C LEU A 168 -4.13 -37.30 -37.98
N CYS A 169 -3.94 -38.29 -37.10
CA CYS A 169 -3.93 -39.71 -37.45
C CYS A 169 -5.32 -40.40 -37.30
N HIS A 170 -6.40 -39.69 -37.67
CA HIS A 170 -7.80 -40.07 -37.43
C HIS A 170 -8.22 -41.49 -37.88
N SER A 171 -7.52 -42.09 -38.84
CA SER A 171 -7.71 -43.49 -39.25
C SER A 171 -7.48 -44.49 -38.09
N SER A 172 -6.61 -44.15 -37.15
CA SER A 172 -6.31 -44.88 -35.91
C SER A 172 -7.54 -45.07 -35.02
N LEU A 173 -8.44 -44.08 -34.97
CA LEU A 173 -9.67 -44.11 -34.16
C LEU A 173 -10.72 -45.12 -34.67
N ASN A 174 -10.57 -45.62 -35.90
CA ASN A 174 -11.45 -46.64 -36.48
C ASN A 174 -10.80 -48.03 -36.56
N SER A 175 -9.47 -48.11 -36.58
CA SER A 175 -8.71 -49.36 -36.65
C SER A 175 -8.23 -49.87 -35.29
N ASN A 176 -8.05 -49.00 -34.29
CA ASN A 176 -7.53 -49.36 -32.97
C ASN A 176 -8.45 -48.85 -31.83
N GLN A 177 -9.02 -49.79 -31.08
CA GLN A 177 -9.87 -49.53 -29.94
C GLN A 177 -9.14 -48.80 -28.79
N ALA A 178 -7.84 -49.03 -28.60
CA ALA A 178 -7.07 -48.34 -27.55
C ALA A 178 -6.85 -46.85 -27.85
N SER A 179 -6.71 -46.48 -29.14
CA SER A 179 -6.67 -45.09 -29.59
C SER A 179 -7.99 -44.37 -29.28
N LEU A 180 -9.12 -45.03 -29.59
CA LEU A 180 -10.46 -44.50 -29.31
C LEU A 180 -10.71 -44.27 -27.82
N GLU A 181 -10.34 -45.24 -26.97
CA GLU A 181 -10.49 -45.12 -25.50
C GLU A 181 -9.72 -43.94 -24.93
N LEU A 182 -8.45 -43.80 -25.31
CA LEU A 182 -7.58 -42.73 -24.83
C LEU A 182 -8.08 -41.36 -25.32
N TRP A 183 -8.52 -41.28 -26.58
CA TRP A 183 -9.09 -40.06 -27.16
C TRP A 183 -10.42 -39.68 -26.51
N LYS A 184 -11.38 -40.60 -26.32
CA LYS A 184 -12.64 -40.31 -25.60
C LYS A 184 -12.41 -39.89 -24.15
N MET A 185 -11.37 -40.39 -23.48
CA MET A 185 -11.04 -39.96 -22.13
C MET A 185 -10.50 -38.52 -22.10
N ALA A 186 -9.69 -38.11 -23.09
CA ALA A 186 -9.25 -36.72 -23.22
C ALA A 186 -10.41 -35.79 -23.63
N LEU A 187 -11.27 -36.19 -24.59
CA LEU A 187 -12.48 -35.44 -24.95
C LEU A 187 -13.39 -35.18 -23.74
N ARG A 188 -13.46 -36.10 -22.77
CA ARG A 188 -14.26 -35.93 -21.54
C ARG A 188 -13.65 -34.97 -20.49
N SER A 189 -12.48 -34.39 -20.75
CA SER A 189 -11.68 -33.63 -19.76
C SER A 189 -11.63 -32.10 -19.98
N SER A 190 -11.85 -31.61 -21.20
CA SER A 190 -11.95 -30.16 -21.49
C SER A 190 -13.00 -29.87 -22.56
N LEU A 191 -13.52 -28.64 -22.58
CA LEU A 191 -14.25 -28.12 -23.75
C LEU A 191 -13.33 -27.33 -24.69
N TYR A 192 -12.26 -26.73 -24.14
CA TYR A 192 -11.29 -25.93 -24.88
C TYR A 192 -9.83 -26.31 -24.58
N LEU A 193 -8.99 -26.28 -25.62
CA LEU A 193 -7.52 -26.38 -25.56
C LEU A 193 -6.85 -25.06 -25.95
N THR A 194 -5.64 -24.83 -25.43
CA THR A 194 -4.77 -23.71 -25.83
C THR A 194 -3.86 -24.15 -26.97
N LEU A 195 -4.03 -23.59 -28.18
CA LEU A 195 -3.12 -23.82 -29.31
C LEU A 195 -1.80 -23.06 -29.07
N THR A 196 -1.93 -21.74 -28.96
CA THR A 196 -0.85 -20.81 -28.64
C THR A 196 -1.44 -19.62 -27.89
N ARG A 197 -1.00 -19.35 -26.66
CA ARG A 197 -1.38 -18.13 -25.90
C ARG A 197 -2.90 -18.02 -25.68
N ASP A 198 -3.57 -17.03 -26.26
CA ASP A 198 -5.03 -16.83 -26.20
C ASP A 198 -5.79 -17.53 -27.34
N GLU A 199 -5.10 -18.10 -28.34
CA GLU A 199 -5.73 -18.82 -29.46
C GLU A 199 -6.30 -20.17 -29.02
N MET A 200 -7.58 -20.16 -28.69
CA MET A 200 -8.33 -21.29 -28.14
C MET A 200 -8.95 -22.17 -29.22
N LEU A 201 -8.96 -23.48 -29.01
CA LEU A 201 -9.65 -24.47 -29.84
C LEU A 201 -10.86 -25.02 -29.09
N ASN A 202 -12.08 -24.76 -29.56
CA ASN A 202 -13.25 -25.51 -29.10
C ASN A 202 -13.14 -26.94 -29.68
N ILE A 203 -12.75 -27.89 -28.84
CA ILE A 203 -12.38 -29.25 -29.24
C ILE A 203 -13.53 -29.89 -30.00
N HIS A 204 -14.67 -30.02 -29.30
CA HIS A 204 -15.81 -30.80 -29.76
C HIS A 204 -16.39 -30.27 -31.06
N LYS A 205 -16.55 -28.94 -31.19
CA LYS A 205 -17.04 -28.34 -32.43
C LYS A 205 -16.10 -28.63 -33.60
N VAL A 206 -14.79 -28.42 -33.44
CA VAL A 206 -13.85 -28.60 -34.55
C VAL A 206 -13.69 -30.08 -34.93
N THR A 207 -13.75 -31.01 -33.97
CA THR A 207 -13.81 -32.45 -34.27
C THR A 207 -15.11 -32.86 -34.96
N GLU A 208 -16.24 -32.24 -34.60
CA GLU A 208 -17.56 -32.48 -35.22
C GLU A 208 -17.56 -31.98 -36.68
N ASP A 209 -17.22 -30.70 -36.89
CA ASP A 209 -17.14 -30.04 -38.21
C ASP A 209 -16.16 -30.77 -39.16
N LEU A 210 -15.07 -31.34 -38.65
CA LEU A 210 -14.09 -32.10 -39.44
C LEU A 210 -14.61 -33.51 -39.79
N PHE A 211 -15.13 -34.26 -38.82
CA PHE A 211 -15.51 -35.66 -39.01
C PHE A 211 -16.85 -35.85 -39.71
N ASP A 212 -17.79 -34.89 -39.64
CA ASP A 212 -18.99 -34.89 -40.50
C ASP A 212 -18.61 -34.75 -42.00
N GLY A 213 -17.43 -34.18 -42.30
CA GLY A 213 -16.85 -34.14 -43.65
C GLY A 213 -16.27 -35.48 -44.14
N PHE A 214 -16.09 -36.48 -43.29
CA PHE A 214 -15.40 -37.74 -43.62
C PHE A 214 -16.33 -38.95 -43.70
N LYS A 215 -16.30 -39.64 -44.84
CA LYS A 215 -17.09 -40.87 -45.07
C LYS A 215 -16.70 -41.96 -44.06
N GLY A 216 -17.69 -42.47 -43.33
CA GLY A 216 -17.53 -43.55 -42.33
C GLY A 216 -17.40 -43.08 -40.88
N TYR A 217 -17.27 -41.77 -40.61
CA TYR A 217 -16.99 -41.26 -39.26
C TYR A 217 -18.24 -40.94 -38.42
N SER A 218 -19.45 -41.21 -38.91
CA SER A 218 -20.71 -40.90 -38.21
C SER A 218 -20.83 -41.52 -36.80
N LYS A 219 -20.17 -42.66 -36.53
CA LYS A 219 -20.06 -43.21 -35.16
C LYS A 219 -19.19 -42.34 -34.26
N ARG A 220 -18.09 -41.79 -34.78
CA ARG A 220 -17.19 -40.87 -34.05
C ARG A 220 -17.84 -39.52 -33.79
N VAL A 221 -18.70 -39.05 -34.70
CA VAL A 221 -19.54 -37.86 -34.46
C VAL A 221 -20.51 -38.09 -33.30
N ALA A 222 -21.05 -39.30 -33.12
CA ALA A 222 -21.82 -39.64 -31.93
C ALA A 222 -20.93 -39.74 -30.66
N ASP A 223 -19.73 -40.33 -30.76
CA ASP A 223 -18.76 -40.36 -29.65
C ASP A 223 -18.39 -38.94 -29.17
N ILE A 224 -18.17 -37.99 -30.09
CA ILE A 224 -17.90 -36.57 -29.81
C ILE A 224 -19.07 -35.93 -29.07
N LYS A 225 -20.31 -36.18 -29.52
CA LYS A 225 -21.54 -35.59 -28.92
C LYS A 225 -21.77 -36.09 -27.50
N GLU A 226 -21.57 -37.39 -27.26
CA GLU A 226 -21.58 -38.00 -25.93
C GLU A 226 -20.52 -37.37 -24.99
N CYS A 227 -19.28 -37.18 -25.47
CA CYS A 227 -18.22 -36.57 -24.66
C CYS A 227 -18.48 -35.09 -24.37
N ARG A 228 -19.05 -34.35 -25.34
CA ARG A 228 -19.43 -32.94 -25.20
C ARG A 228 -20.49 -32.74 -24.11
N GLU A 229 -21.51 -33.60 -24.08
CA GLU A 229 -22.53 -33.58 -23.03
C GLU A 229 -21.95 -33.93 -21.66
N HIS A 230 -21.06 -34.94 -21.59
CA HIS A 230 -20.34 -35.28 -20.36
C HIS A 230 -19.52 -34.10 -19.79
N VAL A 231 -18.76 -33.39 -20.63
CA VAL A 231 -17.96 -32.23 -20.20
C VAL A 231 -18.83 -31.12 -19.62
N ILE A 232 -19.92 -30.78 -20.29
CA ILE A 232 -20.82 -29.68 -19.90
C ILE A 232 -21.50 -29.94 -18.55
N VAL A 233 -21.73 -31.22 -18.18
CA VAL A 233 -22.39 -31.60 -16.92
C VAL A 233 -21.40 -31.87 -15.78
N ASN A 234 -20.31 -32.60 -16.03
CA ASN A 234 -19.49 -33.17 -14.96
C ASN A 234 -18.18 -32.40 -14.68
N CYS A 235 -17.63 -31.71 -15.68
CA CYS A 235 -16.22 -31.32 -15.66
C CYS A 235 -15.93 -30.18 -14.67
N GLY A 236 -16.76 -29.13 -14.62
CA GLY A 236 -16.62 -28.02 -13.68
C GLY A 236 -16.54 -28.47 -12.21
N ALA A 237 -17.43 -29.38 -11.80
CA ALA A 237 -17.42 -29.95 -10.46
C ALA A 237 -16.13 -30.75 -10.17
N MET A 238 -15.66 -31.57 -11.12
CA MET A 238 -14.43 -32.36 -10.96
C MET A 238 -13.21 -31.46 -10.71
N HIS A 239 -13.04 -30.41 -11.52
CA HIS A 239 -11.91 -29.48 -11.38
C HIS A 239 -12.02 -28.60 -10.12
N ARG A 240 -13.24 -28.24 -9.67
CA ARG A 240 -13.42 -27.56 -8.37
C ARG A 240 -12.93 -28.45 -7.21
N GLU A 241 -13.33 -29.72 -7.19
CA GLU A 241 -12.90 -30.68 -6.17
C GLU A 241 -11.38 -30.88 -6.16
N ARG A 242 -10.73 -30.90 -7.34
CA ARG A 242 -9.27 -30.96 -7.47
C ARG A 242 -8.59 -29.73 -6.89
N ARG A 243 -9.04 -28.52 -7.21
CA ARG A 243 -8.49 -27.27 -6.63
C ARG A 243 -8.64 -27.23 -5.11
N GLN A 244 -9.78 -27.71 -4.58
CA GLN A 244 -10.00 -27.82 -3.14
C GLN A 244 -9.06 -28.84 -2.48
N PHE A 245 -8.82 -30.00 -3.11
CA PHE A 245 -7.82 -30.97 -2.63
C PHE A 245 -6.40 -30.38 -2.63
N LEU A 246 -5.99 -29.76 -3.74
CA LEU A 246 -4.64 -29.21 -3.90
C LEU A 246 -4.34 -28.10 -2.89
N ARG A 247 -5.32 -27.25 -2.55
CA ARG A 247 -5.13 -26.25 -1.48
C ARG A 247 -4.86 -26.87 -0.10
N GLY A 248 -5.44 -28.03 0.20
CA GLY A 248 -5.09 -28.80 1.39
C GLY A 248 -3.69 -29.43 1.29
N ALA A 249 -3.42 -30.13 0.19
CA ALA A 249 -2.17 -30.87 -0.01
C ALA A 249 -0.93 -29.96 -0.08
N LEU A 250 -0.98 -28.85 -0.83
CA LEU A 250 0.13 -27.90 -0.92
C LEU A 250 0.39 -27.19 0.42
N LYS A 251 -0.64 -27.00 1.25
CA LYS A 251 -0.55 -26.38 2.57
C LYS A 251 0.11 -27.31 3.59
N GLU A 252 -0.24 -28.59 3.60
CA GLU A 252 0.45 -29.61 4.39
C GLU A 252 1.92 -29.74 3.93
N LEU A 253 2.13 -29.94 2.62
CA LEU A 253 3.46 -30.09 2.03
C LEU A 253 4.36 -28.87 2.31
N PHE A 254 3.85 -27.65 2.15
CA PHE A 254 4.60 -26.44 2.47
C PHE A 254 4.97 -26.36 3.95
N ASN A 255 4.02 -26.57 4.86
CA ASN A 255 4.27 -26.44 6.30
C ASN A 255 5.35 -27.45 6.77
N VAL A 256 5.30 -28.70 6.28
CA VAL A 256 6.30 -29.74 6.62
C VAL A 256 7.68 -29.41 6.04
N LEU A 257 7.75 -28.81 4.85
CA LEU A 257 9.02 -28.43 4.21
C LEU A 257 9.58 -27.07 4.69
N GLU A 258 8.77 -26.22 5.33
CA GLU A 258 9.25 -25.02 6.03
C GLU A 258 9.82 -25.36 7.42
N ASP A 259 9.23 -26.33 8.11
CA ASP A 259 9.68 -26.86 9.41
C ASP A 259 10.95 -27.72 9.26
N GLU A 260 10.98 -28.64 8.28
CA GLU A 260 12.12 -29.52 7.98
C GLU A 260 12.64 -29.38 6.53
N PRO A 261 13.37 -28.30 6.19
CA PRO A 261 13.91 -28.08 4.84
C PRO A 261 14.86 -29.16 4.31
N GLY A 262 15.41 -30.01 5.18
CA GLY A 262 16.23 -31.16 4.77
C GLY A 262 15.46 -32.16 3.89
N LEU A 263 14.14 -32.24 4.05
CA LEU A 263 13.26 -33.11 3.26
C LEU A 263 13.15 -32.70 1.79
N LEU A 264 13.56 -31.47 1.43
CA LEU A 264 13.53 -30.99 0.04
C LEU A 264 14.38 -31.87 -0.89
N GLY A 265 15.49 -32.46 -0.40
CA GLY A 265 16.29 -33.42 -1.16
C GLY A 265 15.49 -34.69 -1.55
N PRO A 266 15.15 -35.58 -0.60
CA PRO A 266 14.43 -36.80 -0.92
C PRO A 266 13.01 -36.57 -1.49
N LYS A 267 12.38 -35.42 -1.23
CA LYS A 267 10.99 -35.14 -1.64
C LYS A 267 10.85 -34.06 -2.73
N ALA A 268 11.92 -33.68 -3.43
CA ALA A 268 11.90 -32.71 -4.52
C ALA A 268 10.79 -32.99 -5.55
N LEU A 269 10.59 -34.27 -5.91
CA LEU A 269 9.56 -34.72 -6.85
C LEU A 269 8.14 -34.30 -6.39
N PHE A 270 7.82 -34.41 -5.10
CA PHE A 270 6.48 -34.06 -4.59
C PHE A 270 6.22 -32.55 -4.73
N VAL A 271 7.21 -31.70 -4.51
CA VAL A 271 7.08 -30.25 -4.72
C VAL A 271 6.77 -29.95 -6.19
N ILE A 272 7.51 -30.60 -7.10
CA ILE A 272 7.42 -30.39 -8.54
C ILE A 272 6.08 -30.93 -9.11
N MET A 273 5.62 -32.09 -8.63
CA MET A 273 4.28 -32.62 -8.89
C MET A 273 3.17 -31.68 -8.38
N ALA A 274 3.25 -31.27 -7.11
CA ALA A 274 2.25 -30.39 -6.47
C ALA A 274 2.10 -29.06 -7.23
N LEU A 275 3.22 -28.49 -7.64
CA LEU A 275 3.25 -27.28 -8.44
C LEU A 275 2.67 -27.50 -9.85
N SER A 276 3.04 -28.56 -10.56
CA SER A 276 2.47 -28.83 -11.89
C SER A 276 0.97 -29.11 -11.86
N PHE A 277 0.47 -29.87 -10.88
CA PHE A 277 -0.97 -30.17 -10.79
C PHE A 277 -1.78 -28.90 -10.50
N SER A 278 -1.27 -28.05 -9.61
CA SER A 278 -1.86 -26.74 -9.32
C SER A 278 -1.82 -25.82 -10.55
N ARG A 279 -0.70 -25.81 -11.28
CA ARG A 279 -0.51 -25.03 -12.50
C ARG A 279 -1.52 -25.43 -13.59
N ASP A 280 -1.72 -26.73 -13.78
CA ASP A 280 -2.66 -27.28 -14.77
C ASP A 280 -4.13 -26.97 -14.41
N GLU A 281 -4.51 -27.05 -13.13
CA GLU A 281 -5.87 -26.76 -12.65
C GLU A 281 -6.23 -25.26 -12.69
N VAL A 282 -5.26 -24.37 -12.45
CA VAL A 282 -5.45 -22.92 -12.65
C VAL A 282 -5.59 -22.59 -14.13
N LEU A 283 -4.75 -23.17 -15.00
CA LEU A 283 -4.88 -23.09 -16.46
C LEU A 283 -6.26 -23.54 -16.95
N TRP A 284 -6.77 -24.65 -16.41
CA TRP A 284 -8.08 -25.18 -16.76
C TRP A 284 -9.20 -24.22 -16.35
N LEU A 285 -9.17 -23.68 -15.12
CA LEU A 285 -10.22 -22.77 -14.64
C LEU A 285 -10.25 -21.49 -15.48
N VAL A 286 -9.09 -20.86 -15.68
CA VAL A 286 -8.95 -19.66 -16.52
C VAL A 286 -9.62 -19.86 -17.86
N ARG A 287 -9.19 -20.89 -18.61
CA ARG A 287 -9.55 -21.05 -20.03
C ARG A 287 -11.02 -21.37 -20.24
N HIS A 288 -11.71 -21.90 -19.22
CA HIS A 288 -13.15 -22.13 -19.26
C HIS A 288 -13.97 -20.95 -18.68
N SER A 289 -13.45 -20.18 -17.72
CA SER A 289 -14.20 -19.19 -16.91
C SER A 289 -14.96 -18.09 -17.69
N GLU A 290 -14.47 -17.66 -18.86
CA GLU A 290 -15.20 -16.74 -19.76
C GLU A 290 -15.70 -17.39 -21.07
N ASN A 291 -15.17 -18.56 -21.44
CA ASN A 291 -15.49 -19.22 -22.71
C ASN A 291 -16.63 -20.24 -22.64
N MET A 292 -17.07 -20.65 -21.43
CA MET A 292 -18.17 -21.59 -21.33
C MET A 292 -19.48 -21.02 -21.92
N PRO A 293 -20.31 -21.87 -22.56
CA PRO A 293 -21.67 -21.49 -22.96
C PRO A 293 -22.55 -21.19 -21.73
N LYS A 294 -23.81 -20.80 -21.94
CA LYS A 294 -24.78 -20.58 -20.86
C LYS A 294 -25.13 -21.90 -20.15
N ILE A 295 -24.38 -22.22 -19.09
CA ILE A 295 -24.54 -23.43 -18.26
C ILE A 295 -25.44 -23.14 -17.05
N LYS A 296 -26.03 -24.19 -16.46
CA LYS A 296 -26.93 -24.10 -15.29
C LYS A 296 -26.20 -23.77 -13.98
N THR A 297 -24.93 -24.13 -13.85
CA THR A 297 -24.06 -23.97 -12.67
C THR A 297 -22.82 -23.12 -13.01
N PRO A 298 -22.96 -21.79 -13.17
CA PRO A 298 -21.81 -20.91 -13.45
C PRO A 298 -20.79 -20.88 -12.30
N GLU A 299 -21.21 -21.24 -11.09
CA GLU A 299 -20.40 -21.28 -9.86
C GLU A 299 -19.25 -22.30 -9.91
N ASP A 300 -19.37 -23.38 -10.70
CA ASP A 300 -18.30 -24.38 -10.85
C ASP A 300 -17.02 -23.80 -11.52
N TYR A 301 -17.21 -22.72 -12.31
CA TYR A 301 -16.19 -22.02 -13.10
C TYR A 301 -15.72 -20.73 -12.41
N VAL A 302 -15.93 -20.62 -11.10
CA VAL A 302 -15.47 -19.55 -10.22
C VAL A 302 -14.70 -20.19 -9.05
N ASP A 303 -13.70 -19.49 -8.52
CA ASP A 303 -12.99 -19.92 -7.31
C ASP A 303 -12.56 -18.70 -6.48
N ASN A 304 -13.35 -18.40 -5.44
CA ASN A 304 -13.09 -17.28 -4.52
C ASN A 304 -11.82 -17.50 -3.68
N GLN A 305 -11.29 -18.72 -3.65
CA GLN A 305 -10.19 -19.14 -2.78
C GLN A 305 -8.89 -19.39 -3.58
N MET A 306 -8.85 -18.90 -4.83
CA MET A 306 -7.69 -18.96 -5.71
C MET A 306 -6.43 -18.36 -5.09
N ALA A 307 -6.57 -17.31 -4.27
CA ALA A 307 -5.47 -16.68 -3.55
C ALA A 307 -4.65 -17.69 -2.72
N GLU A 308 -5.31 -18.60 -2.01
CA GLU A 308 -4.64 -19.64 -1.19
C GLU A 308 -3.80 -20.58 -2.05
N LEU A 309 -4.30 -21.00 -3.22
CA LEU A 309 -3.57 -21.88 -4.12
C LEU A 309 -2.32 -21.20 -4.68
N LEU A 310 -2.47 -19.96 -5.19
CA LEU A 310 -1.36 -19.17 -5.72
C LEU A 310 -0.32 -18.84 -4.64
N PHE A 311 -0.74 -18.57 -3.40
CA PHE A 311 0.14 -18.32 -2.27
C PHE A 311 1.02 -19.53 -1.94
N TYR A 312 0.43 -20.73 -1.81
CA TYR A 312 1.23 -21.93 -1.51
C TYR A 312 2.12 -22.37 -2.69
N MET A 313 1.69 -22.16 -3.94
CA MET A 313 2.58 -22.34 -5.10
C MET A 313 3.81 -21.42 -5.02
N GLN A 314 3.63 -20.14 -4.69
CA GLN A 314 4.75 -19.19 -4.60
C GLN A 314 5.63 -19.43 -3.36
N LYS A 315 5.05 -19.86 -2.23
CA LYS A 315 5.81 -20.26 -1.04
C LYS A 315 6.67 -21.50 -1.29
N LEU A 316 6.17 -22.52 -2.00
CA LEU A 316 6.95 -23.69 -2.41
C LEU A 316 8.09 -23.33 -3.38
N ARG A 317 7.85 -22.47 -4.39
CA ARG A 317 8.91 -21.87 -5.23
C ARG A 317 9.97 -21.17 -4.36
N GLY A 318 9.53 -20.41 -3.35
CA GLY A 318 10.39 -19.73 -2.39
C GLY A 318 11.29 -20.67 -1.57
N LEU A 319 10.75 -21.80 -1.07
CA LEU A 319 11.55 -22.81 -0.37
C LEU A 319 12.63 -23.42 -1.27
N MET A 320 12.26 -23.87 -2.47
CA MET A 320 13.20 -24.48 -3.43
C MET A 320 14.36 -23.54 -3.78
N ARG A 321 14.09 -22.25 -3.99
CA ARG A 321 15.13 -21.22 -4.21
C ARG A 321 15.98 -20.96 -2.95
N LYS A 322 15.35 -20.76 -1.79
CA LYS A 322 16.02 -20.46 -0.50
C LYS A 322 16.97 -21.59 -0.07
N TYR A 323 16.59 -22.83 -0.32
CA TYR A 323 17.31 -24.03 0.09
C TYR A 323 17.94 -24.80 -1.09
N ASN A 324 18.21 -24.13 -2.21
CA ASN A 324 18.81 -24.76 -3.40
C ASN A 324 20.10 -25.55 -3.09
N HIS A 325 20.94 -25.04 -2.18
CA HIS A 325 22.14 -25.73 -1.72
C HIS A 325 21.88 -27.11 -1.06
N VAL A 326 20.68 -27.34 -0.51
CA VAL A 326 20.26 -28.63 0.06
C VAL A 326 19.92 -29.62 -1.05
N LEU A 327 19.18 -29.18 -2.07
CA LEU A 327 18.88 -29.96 -3.29
C LEU A 327 20.18 -30.37 -3.99
N GLN A 328 21.04 -29.38 -4.27
CA GLN A 328 22.34 -29.58 -4.90
C GLN A 328 23.20 -30.59 -4.11
N ARG A 329 23.32 -30.43 -2.79
CA ARG A 329 24.09 -31.35 -1.93
C ARG A 329 23.53 -32.77 -2.01
N TYR A 330 22.22 -32.93 -1.86
CA TYR A 330 21.56 -34.24 -1.87
C TYR A 330 21.72 -34.96 -3.22
N HIS A 331 21.40 -34.28 -4.33
CA HIS A 331 21.46 -34.90 -5.65
C HIS A 331 22.88 -35.09 -6.17
N VAL A 332 23.86 -34.24 -5.82
CA VAL A 332 25.29 -34.51 -6.09
C VAL A 332 25.76 -35.78 -5.38
N GLN A 333 25.34 -36.02 -4.13
CA GLN A 333 25.64 -37.28 -3.44
C GLN A 333 24.95 -38.47 -4.13
N TYR A 334 23.69 -38.34 -4.50
CA TYR A 334 22.91 -39.40 -5.15
C TYR A 334 23.51 -39.81 -6.50
N LEU A 335 23.83 -38.83 -7.35
CA LEU A 335 24.45 -39.03 -8.66
C LEU A 335 25.80 -39.74 -8.55
N ALA A 336 26.67 -39.28 -7.65
CA ALA A 336 28.03 -39.81 -7.50
C ALA A 336 28.12 -41.17 -6.79
N GLN A 337 27.26 -41.42 -5.80
CA GLN A 337 27.39 -42.56 -4.89
C GLN A 337 26.38 -43.69 -5.14
N PHE A 338 25.32 -43.43 -5.91
CA PHE A 338 24.30 -44.42 -6.27
C PHE A 338 24.11 -44.51 -7.79
N ASP A 339 23.69 -43.42 -8.45
CA ASP A 339 23.28 -43.49 -9.85
C ASP A 339 24.44 -43.88 -10.77
N ALA A 340 25.65 -43.35 -10.55
CA ALA A 340 26.85 -43.72 -11.31
C ALA A 340 27.19 -45.22 -11.20
N LEU A 341 26.96 -45.83 -10.03
CA LEU A 341 27.22 -47.26 -9.81
C LEU A 341 26.16 -48.13 -10.47
N VAL A 342 24.88 -47.77 -10.31
CA VAL A 342 23.74 -48.48 -10.92
C VAL A 342 23.78 -48.37 -12.44
N LEU A 343 24.10 -47.19 -12.99
CA LEU A 343 24.29 -46.99 -14.42
C LEU A 343 25.46 -47.85 -14.94
N ASN A 344 26.60 -47.83 -14.27
CA ASN A 344 27.75 -48.65 -14.69
C ASN A 344 27.44 -50.15 -14.68
N ASP A 345 26.82 -50.68 -13.61
CA ASP A 345 26.39 -52.08 -13.56
C ASP A 345 25.39 -52.41 -14.68
N THR A 346 24.42 -51.52 -14.92
CA THR A 346 23.46 -51.67 -16.03
C THR A 346 24.17 -51.75 -17.39
N ILE A 347 25.22 -50.94 -17.61
CA ILE A 347 26.03 -50.94 -18.84
C ILE A 347 26.88 -52.23 -18.97
N GLN A 348 27.54 -52.68 -17.89
CA GLN A 348 28.38 -53.89 -17.94
C GLN A 348 27.55 -55.16 -18.22
N ASN A 349 26.25 -55.17 -17.88
CA ASN A 349 25.33 -56.27 -18.16
C ASN A 349 24.77 -56.28 -19.61
N MET A 350 25.23 -55.39 -20.50
CA MET A 350 24.75 -55.30 -21.89
C MET A 350 25.57 -56.19 -22.84
N TYR A 351 24.90 -57.09 -23.57
CA TYR A 351 25.57 -58.10 -24.41
C TYR A 351 26.21 -57.55 -25.70
N VAL A 352 25.71 -56.42 -26.21
CA VAL A 352 26.21 -55.75 -27.41
C VAL A 352 26.02 -54.23 -27.24
N CYS A 353 27.10 -53.47 -27.38
CA CYS A 353 27.08 -52.00 -27.43
C CYS A 353 28.14 -51.55 -28.47
N PRO A 354 27.79 -50.71 -29.47
CA PRO A 354 28.78 -50.19 -30.42
C PRO A 354 29.65 -49.09 -29.81
N GLU A 355 30.69 -48.68 -30.54
CA GLU A 355 31.73 -47.77 -30.04
C GLU A 355 31.18 -46.37 -29.72
N GLU A 356 30.29 -45.81 -30.56
CA GLU A 356 29.73 -44.46 -30.34
C GLU A 356 28.81 -44.41 -29.10
N GLU A 357 27.87 -45.35 -28.97
CA GLU A 357 27.01 -45.45 -27.79
C GLU A 357 27.81 -45.76 -26.52
N SER A 358 28.83 -46.64 -26.61
CA SER A 358 29.70 -46.98 -25.48
C SER A 358 30.53 -45.79 -24.98
N VAL A 359 30.98 -44.91 -25.88
CA VAL A 359 31.66 -43.65 -25.51
C VAL A 359 30.71 -42.71 -24.77
N LEU A 360 29.47 -42.54 -25.23
CA LEU A 360 28.47 -41.71 -24.52
C LEU A 360 28.16 -42.28 -23.12
N MET A 361 27.89 -43.57 -23.02
CA MET A 361 27.63 -44.26 -21.75
C MET A 361 28.80 -44.13 -20.76
N SER A 362 30.03 -44.31 -21.24
CA SER A 362 31.24 -44.15 -20.43
C SER A 362 31.44 -42.70 -19.98
N SER A 363 31.11 -41.74 -20.85
CA SER A 363 31.12 -40.30 -20.52
C SER A 363 30.14 -39.97 -19.39
N PHE A 364 28.94 -40.56 -19.39
CA PHE A 364 27.96 -40.39 -18.30
C PHE A 364 28.52 -40.90 -16.96
N VAL A 365 28.98 -42.15 -16.91
CA VAL A 365 29.54 -42.75 -15.68
C VAL A 365 30.73 -41.94 -15.17
N SER A 366 31.64 -41.51 -16.05
CA SER A 366 32.80 -40.67 -15.70
C SER A 366 32.38 -39.30 -15.15
N THR A 367 31.40 -38.65 -15.79
CA THR A 367 30.87 -37.34 -15.38
C THR A 367 30.22 -37.42 -14.01
N LEU A 368 29.36 -38.41 -13.77
CA LEU A 368 28.66 -38.55 -12.49
C LEU A 368 29.61 -38.98 -11.35
N SER A 369 30.53 -39.91 -11.61
CA SER A 369 31.53 -40.37 -10.62
C SER A 369 32.53 -39.28 -10.22
N GLY A 370 32.73 -38.26 -11.05
CA GLY A 370 33.59 -37.12 -10.76
C GLY A 370 32.98 -36.09 -9.80
N LEU A 371 31.66 -36.15 -9.55
CA LEU A 371 30.96 -35.16 -8.72
C LEU A 371 31.28 -35.33 -7.23
N SER A 372 31.39 -34.22 -6.50
CA SER A 372 31.58 -34.27 -5.05
C SER A 372 30.95 -33.12 -4.29
N ILE A 373 30.59 -33.39 -3.02
CA ILE A 373 30.01 -32.43 -2.07
C ILE A 373 30.82 -31.12 -1.99
N LYS A 374 32.15 -31.21 -2.10
CA LYS A 374 33.06 -30.05 -2.04
C LYS A 374 32.73 -29.00 -3.08
N GLN A 375 32.23 -29.40 -4.24
CA GLN A 375 31.87 -28.47 -5.33
C GLN A 375 30.65 -27.61 -4.95
N VAL A 376 29.68 -28.21 -4.26
CA VAL A 376 28.51 -27.49 -3.68
C VAL A 376 28.95 -26.58 -2.54
N GLU A 377 29.89 -27.03 -1.70
CA GLU A 377 30.47 -26.22 -0.60
C GLU A 377 31.32 -25.05 -1.13
N ASN A 378 32.02 -25.23 -2.25
CA ASN A 378 32.75 -24.20 -2.99
C ASN A 378 31.83 -23.23 -3.78
N LYS A 379 30.57 -23.61 -4.01
CA LYS A 379 29.63 -22.96 -4.94
C LYS A 379 30.12 -22.92 -6.39
N GLU A 380 30.65 -24.04 -6.87
CA GLU A 380 30.95 -24.23 -8.30
C GLU A 380 29.66 -24.23 -9.12
N GLU A 381 29.71 -23.65 -10.33
CA GLU A 381 28.60 -23.70 -11.29
C GLU A 381 28.59 -25.06 -12.00
N PHE A 382 27.48 -25.79 -11.92
CA PHE A 382 27.28 -27.07 -12.58
C PHE A 382 26.59 -26.85 -13.94
N ASP A 383 26.99 -27.62 -14.96
CA ASP A 383 26.33 -27.65 -16.27
C ASP A 383 26.23 -29.09 -16.78
N PHE A 384 25.03 -29.66 -16.75
CA PHE A 384 24.73 -30.99 -17.28
C PHE A 384 23.94 -30.94 -18.60
N ARG A 385 23.86 -29.78 -19.27
CA ARG A 385 23.13 -29.64 -20.55
C ARG A 385 23.73 -30.53 -21.64
N ALA A 386 25.05 -30.71 -21.64
CA ALA A 386 25.73 -31.66 -22.54
C ALA A 386 25.26 -33.11 -22.29
N LEU A 387 25.33 -33.59 -21.03
CA LEU A 387 24.88 -34.93 -20.63
C LEU A 387 23.40 -35.17 -20.98
N ARG A 388 22.53 -34.20 -20.71
CA ARG A 388 21.09 -34.30 -21.06
C ARG A 388 20.85 -34.35 -22.58
N LEU A 389 21.63 -33.60 -23.37
CA LEU A 389 21.56 -33.63 -24.83
C LEU A 389 22.13 -34.93 -25.42
N ASP A 390 23.19 -35.47 -24.81
CA ASP A 390 23.77 -36.76 -25.17
C ASP A 390 22.85 -37.93 -24.82
N TRP A 391 22.07 -37.84 -23.73
CA TRP A 391 20.98 -38.81 -23.47
C TRP A 391 19.91 -38.74 -24.57
N LEU A 392 19.51 -37.56 -25.04
CA LEU A 392 18.58 -37.41 -26.17
C LEU A 392 19.18 -37.95 -27.49
N ARG A 393 20.48 -37.76 -27.75
CA ARG A 393 21.18 -38.38 -28.88
C ARG A 393 21.16 -39.90 -28.80
N LEU A 394 21.51 -40.46 -27.64
CA LEU A 394 21.50 -41.90 -27.40
C LEU A 394 20.07 -42.49 -27.53
N GLN A 395 19.04 -41.81 -27.00
CA GLN A 395 17.64 -42.17 -27.25
C GLN A 395 17.34 -42.24 -28.75
N ALA A 396 17.75 -41.25 -29.55
CA ALA A 396 17.51 -41.26 -30.99
C ALA A 396 18.24 -42.42 -31.70
N TYR A 397 19.54 -42.62 -31.44
CA TYR A 397 20.35 -43.70 -32.04
C TYR A 397 19.78 -45.09 -31.71
N THR A 398 19.38 -45.30 -30.45
CA THR A 398 18.88 -46.60 -29.97
C THR A 398 17.39 -46.84 -30.26
N SER A 399 16.69 -45.88 -30.88
CA SER A 399 15.26 -45.99 -31.22
C SER A 399 14.97 -46.21 -32.71
N VAL A 400 15.96 -46.12 -33.61
CA VAL A 400 15.72 -46.42 -35.03
C VAL A 400 15.49 -47.92 -35.27
N ASN A 401 14.73 -48.27 -36.31
CA ASN A 401 14.52 -49.66 -36.67
C ASN A 401 15.85 -50.29 -37.14
N LYS A 402 16.20 -51.44 -36.57
CA LYS A 402 17.52 -52.12 -36.69
C LYS A 402 18.70 -51.33 -36.10
N ALA A 403 18.46 -50.45 -35.11
CA ALA A 403 19.54 -49.98 -34.23
C ALA A 403 20.37 -51.18 -33.72
N PRO A 404 21.71 -51.13 -33.70
CA PRO A 404 22.54 -52.21 -33.15
C PRO A 404 22.22 -52.46 -31.67
N LEU A 405 21.89 -51.39 -30.95
CA LEU A 405 21.41 -51.40 -29.59
C LEU A 405 19.95 -50.86 -29.55
N PRO A 406 18.93 -51.72 -29.57
CA PRO A 406 17.52 -51.28 -29.52
C PRO A 406 17.05 -51.02 -28.07
N LEU A 407 16.76 -49.77 -27.71
CA LEU A 407 16.43 -49.36 -26.32
C LEU A 407 15.21 -50.09 -25.73
N LYS A 408 14.25 -50.46 -26.57
CA LYS A 408 13.07 -51.27 -26.20
C LYS A 408 13.41 -52.62 -25.54
N ASP A 409 14.60 -53.15 -25.79
CA ASP A 409 15.06 -54.44 -25.24
C ASP A 409 15.93 -54.25 -23.98
N TYR A 410 16.22 -52.99 -23.60
CA TYR A 410 16.99 -52.59 -22.42
C TYR A 410 16.24 -51.51 -21.60
N PRO A 411 15.01 -51.80 -21.12
CA PRO A 411 14.16 -50.78 -20.48
C PRO A 411 14.75 -50.22 -19.19
N ASP A 412 15.51 -50.99 -18.41
CA ASP A 412 16.06 -50.53 -17.14
C ASP A 412 17.17 -49.48 -17.29
N LEU A 413 17.94 -49.51 -18.40
CA LEU A 413 18.84 -48.42 -18.78
C LEU A 413 18.07 -47.11 -18.96
N ALA A 414 16.91 -47.15 -19.61
CA ALA A 414 16.08 -45.97 -19.83
C ALA A 414 15.51 -45.42 -18.51
N LYS A 415 15.06 -46.30 -17.59
CA LYS A 415 14.61 -45.89 -16.24
C LYS A 415 15.73 -45.17 -15.48
N VAL A 416 16.91 -45.78 -15.42
CA VAL A 416 18.08 -45.24 -14.70
C VAL A 416 18.50 -43.90 -15.31
N MET A 417 18.57 -43.79 -16.65
CA MET A 417 18.92 -42.53 -17.31
C MET A 417 17.85 -41.44 -17.15
N ASN A 418 16.56 -41.79 -17.13
CA ASN A 418 15.48 -40.82 -16.86
C ASN A 418 15.47 -40.34 -15.39
N LEU A 419 15.84 -41.21 -14.43
CA LEU A 419 16.07 -40.82 -13.03
C LEU A 419 17.28 -39.87 -12.91
N ILE A 420 18.41 -40.21 -13.54
CA ILE A 420 19.60 -39.36 -13.63
C ILE A 420 19.28 -38.01 -14.27
N GLN A 421 18.45 -37.99 -15.33
CA GLN A 421 18.04 -36.75 -15.98
C GLN A 421 17.29 -35.83 -15.01
N PHE A 422 16.40 -36.37 -14.17
CA PHE A 422 15.75 -35.61 -13.11
C PHE A 422 16.76 -35.15 -12.04
N HIS A 423 17.64 -36.03 -11.55
CA HIS A 423 18.63 -35.68 -10.52
C HIS A 423 19.63 -34.61 -10.99
N THR A 424 20.13 -34.64 -12.23
CA THR A 424 20.99 -33.57 -12.76
C THR A 424 20.26 -32.23 -12.78
N ARG A 425 18.99 -32.20 -13.23
CA ARG A 425 18.17 -30.97 -13.22
C ARG A 425 17.95 -30.41 -11.81
N MET A 426 18.02 -31.24 -10.77
CA MET A 426 17.96 -30.79 -9.36
C MET A 426 19.29 -30.25 -8.83
N VAL A 427 20.33 -30.19 -9.66
CA VAL A 427 21.63 -29.58 -9.32
C VAL A 427 21.88 -28.29 -10.11
N ASP A 428 21.65 -28.28 -11.43
CA ASP A 428 21.87 -27.10 -12.29
C ASP A 428 20.56 -26.38 -12.69
N SER A 429 19.59 -27.13 -13.23
CA SER A 429 18.36 -26.61 -13.83
C SER A 429 17.20 -26.38 -12.84
N VAL A 430 17.44 -26.14 -11.54
CA VAL A 430 16.35 -26.01 -10.54
C VAL A 430 15.40 -24.87 -10.89
N GLU A 431 15.92 -23.71 -11.30
CA GLU A 431 15.08 -22.58 -11.74
C GLU A 431 14.36 -22.88 -13.07
N GLU A 432 15.00 -23.60 -14.01
CA GLU A 432 14.35 -24.03 -15.26
C GLU A 432 13.24 -25.07 -15.02
N VAL A 433 13.34 -25.92 -13.99
CA VAL A 433 12.28 -26.88 -13.62
C VAL A 433 11.18 -26.20 -12.82
N LEU A 434 11.52 -25.24 -11.95
CA LEU A 434 10.52 -24.35 -11.34
C LEU A 434 9.81 -23.54 -12.43
N GLN A 435 10.49 -23.14 -13.49
CA GLN A 435 9.86 -22.59 -14.69
C GLN A 435 8.95 -23.67 -15.32
N GLU A 436 9.48 -24.74 -15.94
CA GLU A 436 8.71 -25.79 -16.65
C GLU A 436 7.45 -26.27 -15.90
N THR A 437 7.54 -26.49 -14.58
CA THR A 437 6.47 -27.11 -13.78
C THR A 437 5.62 -26.14 -12.97
N SER A 438 6.22 -25.09 -12.40
CA SER A 438 5.53 -24.11 -11.55
C SER A 438 5.32 -22.76 -12.22
N ASP A 439 5.45 -22.73 -13.54
CA ASP A 439 5.09 -21.61 -14.39
C ASP A 439 3.59 -21.31 -14.33
N THR A 440 3.30 -20.50 -13.33
CA THR A 440 2.52 -19.28 -13.51
C THR A 440 2.82 -18.57 -14.82
N VAL A 441 4.03 -18.60 -15.41
CA VAL A 441 4.25 -18.10 -16.78
C VAL A 441 3.38 -18.83 -17.81
N HIS A 442 3.12 -20.13 -17.75
CA HIS A 442 2.25 -20.81 -18.72
C HIS A 442 0.76 -20.49 -18.45
N ILE A 443 0.36 -20.39 -17.17
CA ILE A 443 -0.93 -19.80 -16.76
C ILE A 443 -1.09 -18.39 -17.36
N LEU A 444 -0.05 -17.56 -17.26
CA LEU A 444 -0.02 -16.16 -17.67
C LEU A 444 0.13 -16.00 -19.19
N VAL A 445 0.83 -16.89 -19.88
CA VAL A 445 0.94 -16.94 -21.34
C VAL A 445 -0.42 -17.29 -21.94
N SER A 446 -1.14 -18.23 -21.32
CA SER A 446 -2.54 -18.55 -21.67
C SER A 446 -3.56 -17.52 -21.16
N LEU A 447 -3.16 -16.52 -20.35
CA LEU A 447 -3.99 -15.37 -19.92
C LEU A 447 -3.74 -14.08 -20.71
N PHE A 448 -2.50 -13.83 -21.15
CA PHE A 448 -2.02 -12.48 -21.45
C PHE A 448 -1.09 -12.31 -22.66
N SER A 449 -0.52 -13.37 -23.23
CA SER A 449 0.61 -13.21 -24.18
C SER A 449 0.20 -13.00 -25.63
N SER A 450 -0.37 -11.80 -25.89
CA SER A 450 -0.52 -11.16 -27.21
C SER A 450 -1.48 -11.87 -28.18
N ARG A 451 -2.52 -11.19 -28.69
CA ARG A 451 -2.39 -9.85 -29.31
C ARG A 451 -2.84 -8.65 -28.46
N LEU A 452 -3.72 -8.87 -27.48
CA LEU A 452 -4.25 -7.80 -26.63
C LEU A 452 -4.54 -8.26 -25.19
N PHE A 453 -4.63 -7.27 -24.30
CA PHE A 453 -4.77 -7.37 -22.85
C PHE A 453 -6.18 -7.86 -22.46
N PHE A 454 -6.47 -9.18 -22.53
CA PHE A 454 -7.87 -9.68 -22.47
C PHE A 454 -8.37 -10.54 -21.30
N TYR A 455 -7.54 -11.29 -20.56
CA TYR A 455 -7.95 -11.82 -19.23
C TYR A 455 -7.44 -11.06 -17.98
N PRO A 456 -7.10 -9.74 -18.00
CA PRO A 456 -6.91 -9.01 -16.74
C PRO A 456 -8.23 -8.98 -15.97
N ARG A 457 -9.38 -8.98 -16.66
CA ARG A 457 -10.71 -9.11 -16.07
C ARG A 457 -10.87 -10.37 -15.23
N VAL A 458 -10.35 -11.52 -15.67
CA VAL A 458 -10.40 -12.76 -14.88
C VAL A 458 -9.52 -12.65 -13.65
N PHE A 459 -8.29 -12.15 -13.79
CA PHE A 459 -7.34 -12.05 -12.69
C PHE A 459 -7.73 -10.97 -11.66
N GLU A 460 -8.20 -9.81 -12.11
CA GLU A 460 -8.82 -8.76 -11.30
C GLU A 460 -10.12 -9.26 -10.64
N LYS A 461 -10.96 -10.03 -11.34
CA LYS A 461 -12.16 -10.65 -10.74
C LYS A 461 -11.79 -11.67 -9.65
N MET A 462 -10.81 -12.54 -9.89
CA MET A 462 -10.29 -13.47 -8.88
C MET A 462 -9.71 -12.74 -7.67
N PHE A 463 -8.99 -11.63 -7.88
CA PHE A 463 -8.51 -10.77 -6.80
C PHE A 463 -9.68 -10.16 -6.00
N ASN A 464 -10.64 -9.53 -6.67
CA ASN A 464 -11.82 -8.93 -6.01
C ASN A 464 -12.65 -9.98 -5.24
N GLN A 465 -12.85 -11.18 -5.80
CA GLN A 465 -13.53 -12.28 -5.12
C GLN A 465 -12.75 -12.79 -3.89
N SER A 466 -11.42 -12.85 -3.99
CA SER A 466 -10.54 -13.18 -2.86
C SER A 466 -10.44 -12.05 -1.82
N GLN A 467 -10.73 -10.81 -2.21
CA GLN A 467 -10.70 -9.62 -1.35
C GLN A 467 -11.93 -9.57 -0.44
N ASP A 468 -13.10 -9.94 -0.98
CA ASP A 468 -14.36 -9.97 -0.24
C ASP A 468 -14.39 -11.13 0.79
N GLU A 469 -13.71 -12.25 0.51
CA GLU A 469 -13.62 -13.37 1.45
C GLU A 469 -12.58 -13.13 2.57
N MET A 470 -13.07 -13.03 3.80
CA MET A 470 -12.27 -12.74 5.00
C MET A 470 -11.01 -13.61 5.15
N THR A 471 -11.15 -14.93 4.94
CA THR A 471 -10.10 -15.95 5.06
C THR A 471 -9.05 -15.90 3.95
N MET A 472 -9.29 -15.16 2.88
CA MET A 472 -8.40 -15.05 1.73
C MET A 472 -7.54 -13.78 1.75
N LYS A 473 -7.85 -12.81 2.65
CA LYS A 473 -7.12 -11.54 2.81
C LYS A 473 -5.62 -11.73 3.10
N ARG A 474 -5.26 -12.75 3.88
CA ARG A 474 -3.86 -13.20 4.14
C ARG A 474 -3.08 -13.64 2.91
N TYR A 475 -3.75 -13.95 1.81
CA TYR A 475 -3.12 -14.51 0.62
C TYR A 475 -3.04 -13.50 -0.54
N LEU A 476 -3.70 -12.34 -0.46
CA LEU A 476 -3.84 -11.35 -1.55
C LEU A 476 -2.51 -10.89 -2.19
N MET A 477 -1.41 -10.91 -1.43
CA MET A 477 -0.08 -10.58 -1.95
C MET A 477 0.42 -11.56 -3.04
N SER A 478 -0.21 -12.73 -3.19
CA SER A 478 0.06 -13.65 -4.29
C SER A 478 -0.19 -13.02 -5.66
N PHE A 479 -1.18 -12.13 -5.80
CA PHE A 479 -1.52 -11.50 -7.08
C PHE A 479 -0.41 -10.51 -7.55
N PRO A 480 0.06 -9.54 -6.73
CA PRO A 480 1.30 -8.80 -7.01
C PRO A 480 2.52 -9.70 -7.24
N SER A 481 2.71 -10.75 -6.44
CA SER A 481 3.89 -11.62 -6.57
C SER A 481 3.91 -12.38 -7.89
N VAL A 482 2.76 -12.82 -8.40
CA VAL A 482 2.62 -13.44 -9.73
C VAL A 482 2.98 -12.46 -10.87
N CYS A 483 2.87 -11.14 -10.66
CA CYS A 483 3.33 -10.15 -11.65
C CYS A 483 4.85 -10.17 -11.88
N SER A 484 5.66 -10.62 -10.91
CA SER A 484 7.13 -10.70 -11.07
C SER A 484 7.58 -11.61 -12.22
N HIS A 485 6.83 -12.67 -12.50
CA HIS A 485 7.18 -13.67 -13.51
C HIS A 485 6.83 -13.23 -14.95
N PHE A 486 6.20 -12.06 -15.17
CA PHE A 486 5.79 -11.61 -16.51
C PHE A 486 6.97 -11.34 -17.46
N SER A 487 8.18 -11.12 -16.93
CA SER A 487 9.41 -11.01 -17.72
C SER A 487 9.81 -12.34 -18.39
N GLN A 488 9.46 -13.47 -17.79
CA GLN A 488 9.77 -14.81 -18.27
C GLN A 488 8.84 -15.27 -19.42
N CYS A 489 7.81 -14.49 -19.78
CA CYS A 489 6.92 -14.76 -20.91
C CYS A 489 7.54 -14.52 -22.29
N GLY A 490 8.61 -13.71 -22.37
CA GLY A 490 9.18 -13.24 -23.63
C GLY A 490 10.01 -14.31 -24.35
N HIS A 491 9.78 -14.52 -25.65
CA HIS A 491 10.61 -15.41 -26.46
C HIS A 491 11.68 -14.61 -27.24
N PRO A 492 12.95 -15.02 -27.30
CA PRO A 492 14.01 -14.27 -27.98
C PRO A 492 13.77 -13.96 -29.47
N LEU A 493 12.90 -14.73 -30.14
CA LEU A 493 12.49 -14.49 -31.54
C LEU A 493 11.33 -13.49 -31.72
N CYS A 494 10.82 -12.87 -30.65
CA CYS A 494 9.80 -11.81 -30.74
C CYS A 494 10.05 -10.70 -29.69
N PRO A 495 11.14 -9.92 -29.80
CA PRO A 495 11.47 -8.84 -28.86
C PRO A 495 10.48 -7.66 -28.89
N GLU A 496 9.59 -7.60 -29.88
CA GLU A 496 8.57 -6.54 -30.00
C GLU A 496 7.54 -6.57 -28.85
N GLU A 497 7.40 -7.70 -28.17
CA GLU A 497 6.42 -7.90 -27.10
C GLU A 497 6.84 -7.31 -25.74
N VAL A 498 8.04 -6.70 -25.62
CA VAL A 498 8.54 -6.01 -24.42
C VAL A 498 7.60 -4.91 -23.89
N ILE A 499 6.63 -4.45 -24.69
CA ILE A 499 5.47 -3.63 -24.27
C ILE A 499 4.70 -4.25 -23.08
N MET A 500 4.83 -5.56 -22.82
CA MET A 500 4.31 -6.24 -21.64
C MET A 500 4.79 -5.65 -20.30
N GLU A 501 6.02 -5.11 -20.22
CA GLU A 501 6.61 -4.52 -19.02
C GLU A 501 5.67 -3.50 -18.36
N LYS A 502 5.41 -2.39 -19.04
CA LYS A 502 4.57 -1.27 -18.54
C LYS A 502 3.15 -1.70 -18.17
N ARG A 503 2.65 -2.78 -18.78
CA ARG A 503 1.32 -3.36 -18.48
C ARG A 503 1.33 -4.25 -17.23
N SER A 504 2.37 -5.05 -17.03
CA SER A 504 2.55 -5.87 -15.81
C SER A 504 2.77 -4.99 -14.57
N LEU A 505 3.60 -3.94 -14.70
CA LEU A 505 3.87 -2.98 -13.64
C LEU A 505 2.59 -2.27 -13.17
N ARG A 506 1.79 -1.77 -14.11
CA ARG A 506 0.50 -1.13 -13.80
C ARG A 506 -0.46 -2.07 -13.06
N LEU A 507 -0.50 -3.35 -13.43
CA LEU A 507 -1.35 -4.36 -12.78
C LEU A 507 -0.87 -4.68 -11.35
N CYS A 508 0.45 -4.87 -11.18
CA CYS A 508 1.09 -5.05 -9.87
C CYS A 508 0.79 -3.86 -8.94
N VAL A 509 1.02 -2.63 -9.41
CA VAL A 509 0.70 -1.39 -8.70
C VAL A 509 -0.79 -1.32 -8.33
N THR A 510 -1.70 -1.65 -9.25
CA THR A 510 -3.15 -1.63 -8.98
C THR A 510 -3.53 -2.54 -7.80
N PHE A 511 -2.99 -3.76 -7.75
CA PHE A 511 -3.24 -4.67 -6.63
C PHE A 511 -2.59 -4.19 -5.32
N LEU A 512 -1.36 -3.67 -5.37
CA LEU A 512 -0.68 -3.13 -4.20
C LEU A 512 -1.41 -1.91 -3.62
N GLU A 513 -1.89 -1.00 -4.46
CA GLU A 513 -2.76 0.12 -4.05
C GLU A 513 -4.06 -0.37 -3.42
N GLN A 514 -4.69 -1.43 -3.94
CA GLN A 514 -5.93 -1.99 -3.38
C GLN A 514 -5.71 -2.69 -2.02
N ILE A 515 -4.61 -3.41 -1.83
CA ILE A 515 -4.23 -4.01 -0.54
C ILE A 515 -3.87 -2.90 0.47
N ALA A 516 -3.06 -1.92 0.06
CA ALA A 516 -2.68 -0.77 0.88
C ALA A 516 -3.89 0.08 1.30
N LYS A 517 -4.86 0.28 0.41
CA LYS A 517 -6.10 1.02 0.67
C LYS A 517 -6.98 0.33 1.72
N GLN A 518 -7.15 -0.98 1.63
CA GLN A 518 -7.90 -1.73 2.64
C GLN A 518 -7.19 -1.73 4.00
N THR A 519 -5.88 -1.96 3.99
CA THR A 519 -5.07 -2.00 5.22
C THR A 519 -5.06 -0.63 5.90
N SER A 520 -4.90 0.45 5.14
CA SER A 520 -5.02 1.83 5.63
C SER A 520 -6.42 2.13 6.18
N ASN A 521 -7.48 1.80 5.44
CA ASN A 521 -8.86 2.01 5.90
C ASN A 521 -9.13 1.30 7.23
N ILE A 522 -8.80 0.00 7.35
CA ILE A 522 -9.12 -0.73 8.59
C ILE A 522 -8.28 -0.27 9.78
N VAL A 523 -7.01 0.12 9.57
CA VAL A 523 -6.20 0.77 10.63
C VAL A 523 -6.84 2.08 11.08
N LEU A 524 -7.28 2.93 10.15
CA LEU A 524 -7.84 4.24 10.44
C LEU A 524 -9.26 4.17 11.04
N GLU A 525 -10.04 3.14 10.70
CA GLU A 525 -11.32 2.82 11.35
C GLU A 525 -11.09 2.30 12.78
N ILE A 526 -10.07 1.47 13.03
CA ILE A 526 -9.69 1.08 14.41
C ILE A 526 -9.25 2.33 15.20
N CYS A 527 -8.48 3.25 14.59
CA CYS A 527 -8.11 4.52 15.23
C CYS A 527 -9.34 5.38 15.57
N ALA A 528 -10.36 5.40 14.70
CA ALA A 528 -11.62 6.09 14.96
C ALA A 528 -12.39 5.47 16.14
N GLU A 529 -12.51 4.15 16.20
CA GLU A 529 -13.18 3.47 17.32
C GLU A 529 -12.41 3.65 18.64
N GLN A 530 -11.07 3.61 18.63
CA GLN A 530 -10.28 3.96 19.82
C GLN A 530 -10.47 5.43 20.23
N CYS A 531 -10.65 6.34 19.27
CA CYS A 531 -10.98 7.74 19.54
C CYS A 531 -12.37 7.88 20.18
N ASN A 532 -13.37 7.13 19.70
CA ASN A 532 -14.73 7.06 20.29
C ASN A 532 -14.68 6.56 21.75
N LEU A 533 -13.86 5.54 22.04
CA LEU A 533 -13.68 5.01 23.40
C LEU A 533 -12.97 6.02 24.30
N ASN A 534 -11.94 6.71 23.79
CA ASN A 534 -11.24 7.76 24.53
C ASN A 534 -12.12 8.99 24.80
N GLU A 535 -13.07 9.34 23.92
CA GLU A 535 -14.01 10.44 24.16
C GLU A 535 -14.82 10.21 25.46
N GLN A 536 -15.24 8.97 25.72
CA GLN A 536 -15.99 8.61 26.94
C GLN A 536 -15.21 8.83 28.24
N LEU A 537 -13.87 8.97 28.16
CA LEU A 537 -13.00 9.27 29.30
C LEU A 537 -12.93 10.78 29.61
N LEU A 538 -13.45 11.65 28.74
CA LEU A 538 -13.36 13.09 28.91
C LEU A 538 -14.17 13.59 30.14
N PRO A 539 -13.68 14.59 30.88
CA PRO A 539 -14.34 15.10 32.10
C PRO A 539 -15.81 15.50 31.92
N LYS A 540 -16.23 15.87 30.71
CA LYS A 540 -17.63 16.21 30.37
C LYS A 540 -18.62 15.10 30.75
N HIS A 541 -18.23 13.83 30.62
CA HIS A 541 -19.09 12.68 30.97
C HIS A 541 -19.22 12.45 32.49
N CYS A 542 -18.41 13.11 33.32
CA CYS A 542 -18.52 13.01 34.78
C CYS A 542 -19.61 13.92 35.39
N ALA A 543 -20.18 14.86 34.62
CA ALA A 543 -21.14 15.85 35.13
C ALA A 543 -22.37 15.23 35.80
N GLU A 544 -22.95 14.18 35.20
CA GLU A 544 -24.11 13.45 35.75
C GLU A 544 -23.80 12.81 37.10
N ASN A 545 -22.61 12.20 37.25
CA ASN A 545 -22.15 11.59 38.50
C ASN A 545 -21.95 12.63 39.61
N ILE A 546 -21.37 13.79 39.28
CA ILE A 546 -21.16 14.91 40.23
C ILE A 546 -22.51 15.49 40.66
N SER A 547 -23.44 15.69 39.72
CA SER A 547 -24.79 16.16 39.98
C SER A 547 -25.55 15.19 40.90
N ALA A 548 -25.55 13.89 40.57
CA ALA A 548 -26.19 12.86 41.38
C ALA A 548 -25.60 12.78 42.81
N ALA A 549 -24.28 12.92 42.96
CA ALA A 549 -23.63 12.99 44.28
C ALA A 549 -24.05 14.23 45.08
N ARG A 550 -24.17 15.41 44.43
CA ARG A 550 -24.65 16.65 45.04
C ARG A 550 -26.11 16.54 45.49
N HIS A 551 -26.99 16.00 44.64
CA HIS A 551 -28.40 15.79 44.97
C HIS A 551 -28.60 14.79 46.12
N ARG A 552 -27.84 13.68 46.14
CA ARG A 552 -27.84 12.73 47.27
C ARG A 552 -27.44 13.38 48.60
N LYS A 553 -26.41 14.25 48.61
CA LYS A 553 -26.01 15.02 49.81
C LYS A 553 -27.08 16.03 50.25
N GLN A 554 -27.88 16.57 49.33
CA GLN A 554 -28.92 17.58 49.62
C GLN A 554 -30.31 17.02 49.96
N LYS A 555 -30.49 15.69 50.05
CA LYS A 555 -31.80 15.03 50.32
C LYS A 555 -32.95 15.45 49.39
N LYS A 556 -32.67 15.98 48.20
CA LYS A 556 -33.71 16.25 47.18
C LYS A 556 -34.17 14.94 46.52
N PRO A 557 -35.43 14.85 46.05
CA PRO A 557 -35.89 13.68 45.30
C PRO A 557 -35.00 13.42 44.07
N VAL A 558 -34.64 12.17 43.85
CA VAL A 558 -33.92 11.75 42.63
C VAL A 558 -34.94 11.69 41.47
N PRO A 559 -34.56 12.09 40.23
CA PRO A 559 -35.38 11.87 39.04
C PRO A 559 -35.83 10.40 38.87
N LYS A 560 -36.88 10.19 38.08
CA LYS A 560 -37.60 8.90 38.00
C LYS A 560 -36.69 7.77 37.49
N LYS A 561 -36.91 6.56 38.03
CA LYS A 561 -36.46 5.30 37.39
C LYS A 561 -36.98 5.27 35.94
N GLY A 562 -36.09 5.08 34.97
CA GLY A 562 -36.44 5.00 33.55
C GLY A 562 -35.25 5.10 32.61
N GLU A 563 -34.19 5.83 33.00
CA GLU A 563 -32.96 5.91 32.24
C GLU A 563 -32.22 4.56 32.22
N VAL A 564 -31.79 4.14 31.03
CA VAL A 564 -30.87 3.02 30.86
C VAL A 564 -29.55 3.39 31.53
N GLN A 565 -29.06 2.52 32.41
CA GLN A 565 -27.84 2.77 33.15
C GLN A 565 -26.65 2.72 32.19
N LYS A 566 -26.11 3.90 31.82
CA LYS A 566 -24.94 4.01 30.93
C LYS A 566 -23.83 3.11 31.44
N GLU A 567 -23.34 2.23 30.57
CA GLU A 567 -22.22 1.37 30.89
C GLU A 567 -20.96 2.21 31.13
N LYS A 568 -20.05 1.70 31.97
CA LYS A 568 -18.81 2.41 32.28
C LYS A 568 -17.74 2.04 31.25
N PRO A 569 -16.86 2.97 30.84
CA PRO A 569 -15.68 2.65 30.04
C PRO A 569 -14.90 1.48 30.66
N GLY A 570 -14.52 0.51 29.83
CA GLY A 570 -13.98 -0.78 30.23
C GLY A 570 -15.01 -1.92 30.21
N ALA A 571 -16.32 -1.64 30.14
CA ALA A 571 -17.37 -2.67 30.07
C ALA A 571 -17.40 -3.38 28.70
N GLU A 572 -17.14 -2.64 27.63
CA GLU A 572 -17.00 -3.16 26.26
C GLU A 572 -15.85 -4.18 26.13
N SER A 573 -14.81 -4.03 26.96
CA SER A 573 -13.67 -4.94 27.03
C SER A 573 -13.93 -6.22 27.84
N LEU A 574 -15.00 -6.29 28.64
CA LEU A 574 -15.35 -7.44 29.49
C LEU A 574 -16.05 -8.56 28.71
N ARG A 575 -15.31 -9.17 27.78
CA ARG A 575 -15.79 -10.30 26.97
C ARG A 575 -16.22 -11.49 27.84
N LYS A 576 -17.45 -11.96 27.63
CA LYS A 576 -18.02 -13.16 28.28
C LYS A 576 -17.84 -14.44 27.45
N ASP A 577 -17.86 -14.33 26.13
CA ASP A 577 -17.67 -15.43 25.17
C ASP A 577 -16.96 -14.91 23.91
N ARG A 578 -16.17 -15.78 23.25
CA ARG A 578 -15.54 -15.53 21.94
C ARG A 578 -16.47 -15.79 20.75
N THR A 579 -17.58 -16.52 20.93
CA THR A 579 -18.60 -16.68 19.86
C THR A 579 -19.24 -15.33 19.48
N VAL A 580 -19.36 -14.41 20.43
CA VAL A 580 -19.89 -13.05 20.23
C VAL A 580 -18.76 -12.14 19.71
N ALA A 581 -18.61 -12.09 18.39
CA ALA A 581 -17.67 -11.19 17.72
C ALA A 581 -18.22 -9.75 17.63
N THR A 582 -17.53 -8.83 18.31
CA THR A 582 -17.79 -7.38 18.28
C THR A 582 -17.40 -6.76 16.93
N ASN A 583 -17.64 -5.46 16.72
CA ASN A 583 -17.10 -4.75 15.55
C ASN A 583 -15.57 -4.77 15.55
N VAL A 584 -14.98 -4.37 16.70
CA VAL A 584 -13.54 -4.33 16.96
C VAL A 584 -12.86 -5.67 16.69
N ASP A 585 -13.51 -6.80 17.00
CA ASP A 585 -12.98 -8.15 16.68
C ASP A 585 -12.84 -8.39 15.18
N LYS A 586 -13.87 -8.04 14.40
CA LYS A 586 -13.88 -8.20 12.94
C LYS A 586 -12.82 -7.30 12.31
N MET A 587 -12.60 -6.12 12.88
CA MET A 587 -11.61 -5.15 12.42
C MET A 587 -10.19 -5.61 12.73
N HIS A 588 -9.88 -6.05 13.96
CA HIS A 588 -8.57 -6.60 14.30
C HIS A 588 -8.26 -7.90 13.56
N LEU A 589 -9.25 -8.77 13.32
CA LEU A 589 -9.05 -9.95 12.48
C LEU A 589 -8.77 -9.53 11.03
N THR A 590 -9.52 -8.56 10.48
CA THR A 590 -9.29 -8.04 9.12
C THR A 590 -7.88 -7.46 8.97
N LEU A 591 -7.44 -6.68 9.97
CA LEU A 591 -6.08 -6.15 10.04
C LEU A 591 -5.04 -7.27 10.09
N THR A 592 -5.23 -8.26 10.97
CA THR A 592 -4.28 -9.36 11.15
C THR A 592 -4.11 -10.19 9.88
N GLU A 593 -5.22 -10.52 9.20
CA GLU A 593 -5.18 -11.23 7.91
C GLU A 593 -4.50 -10.37 6.83
N LEU A 594 -4.91 -9.10 6.64
CA LEU A 594 -4.29 -8.22 5.63
C LEU A 594 -2.79 -8.00 5.88
N CYS A 595 -2.38 -7.71 7.12
CA CYS A 595 -0.97 -7.57 7.49
C CYS A 595 -0.18 -8.86 7.25
N SER A 596 -0.77 -10.03 7.52
CA SER A 596 -0.12 -11.32 7.25
C SER A 596 0.24 -11.50 5.77
N SER A 597 -0.50 -10.88 4.84
CA SER A 597 -0.17 -10.97 3.40
C SER A 597 1.18 -10.33 3.04
N TYR A 598 1.61 -9.29 3.77
CA TYR A 598 2.91 -8.64 3.58
C TYR A 598 4.09 -9.56 3.97
N SER A 599 3.86 -10.70 4.63
CA SER A 599 4.90 -11.72 4.91
C SER A 599 5.28 -12.59 3.71
N LEU A 600 4.67 -12.38 2.53
CA LEU A 600 5.05 -13.11 1.31
C LEU A 600 6.35 -12.55 0.69
N CYS A 601 6.52 -11.23 0.69
CA CYS A 601 7.63 -10.53 0.03
C CYS A 601 7.85 -9.13 0.63
N ASN A 602 9.09 -8.78 0.94
CA ASN A 602 9.48 -7.42 1.33
C ASN A 602 9.53 -6.49 0.11
N ASP A 603 9.95 -7.04 -1.03
CA ASP A 603 10.16 -6.41 -2.32
C ASP A 603 9.79 -7.39 -3.45
N LEU A 604 9.45 -6.84 -4.61
CA LEU A 604 9.10 -7.58 -5.82
C LEU A 604 9.87 -7.00 -7.00
N ILE A 605 10.60 -7.85 -7.71
CA ILE A 605 11.27 -7.51 -8.97
C ILE A 605 10.29 -7.80 -10.10
N VAL A 606 9.88 -6.79 -10.87
CA VAL A 606 8.97 -6.90 -12.01
C VAL A 606 9.67 -6.32 -13.24
N PHE A 607 10.14 -7.19 -14.14
CA PHE A 607 11.20 -6.83 -15.11
C PHE A 607 12.37 -6.18 -14.33
N ASP A 608 12.86 -5.01 -14.73
CA ASP A 608 13.98 -4.32 -14.05
C ASP A 608 13.54 -3.39 -12.90
N HIS A 609 12.25 -3.39 -12.53
CA HIS A 609 11.71 -2.50 -11.49
C HIS A 609 11.60 -3.19 -10.14
N ILE A 610 12.20 -2.61 -9.10
CA ILE A 610 12.02 -3.02 -7.70
C ILE A 610 10.79 -2.31 -7.12
N VAL A 611 9.81 -3.08 -6.66
CA VAL A 611 8.54 -2.60 -6.12
C VAL A 611 8.41 -3.02 -4.66
N VAL A 612 8.20 -2.07 -3.74
CA VAL A 612 8.19 -2.32 -2.28
C VAL A 612 6.76 -2.15 -1.72
N PRO A 613 6.03 -3.25 -1.39
CA PRO A 613 4.63 -3.20 -0.97
C PRO A 613 4.33 -2.28 0.23
N THR A 614 5.26 -2.15 1.17
CA THR A 614 5.08 -1.36 2.40
C THR A 614 5.05 0.15 2.17
N GLU A 615 5.77 0.67 1.18
CA GLU A 615 5.77 2.12 0.89
C GLU A 615 4.42 2.58 0.31
N PHE A 616 3.67 1.72 -0.40
CA PHE A 616 2.28 2.01 -0.82
C PHE A 616 1.36 2.21 0.39
N LEU A 617 1.51 1.38 1.42
CA LEU A 617 0.76 1.50 2.67
C LEU A 617 1.13 2.79 3.43
N LEU A 618 2.43 3.11 3.53
CA LEU A 618 2.88 4.33 4.20
C LEU A 618 2.43 5.60 3.46
N SER A 619 2.58 5.67 2.13
CA SER A 619 2.11 6.79 1.31
C SER A 619 0.61 7.03 1.43
N HIS A 620 -0.19 5.95 1.42
CA HIS A 620 -1.63 6.08 1.58
C HIS A 620 -2.03 6.42 3.02
N LEU A 621 -1.33 5.93 4.04
CA LEU A 621 -1.53 6.37 5.43
C LEU A 621 -1.15 7.85 5.63
N GLU A 622 -0.06 8.34 5.04
CA GLU A 622 0.38 9.76 5.15
C GLU A 622 -0.71 10.70 4.58
N THR A 623 -1.16 10.40 3.37
CA THR A 623 -2.28 11.04 2.67
C THR A 623 -3.54 11.11 3.54
N ARG A 624 -3.99 9.95 4.03
CA ARG A 624 -5.28 9.79 4.72
C ARG A 624 -5.26 10.31 6.16
N LEU A 625 -4.13 10.21 6.87
CA LEU A 625 -3.98 10.73 8.22
C LEU A 625 -4.01 12.26 8.22
N SER A 626 -3.36 12.91 7.24
CA SER A 626 -3.41 14.38 7.10
C SER A 626 -4.85 14.87 6.85
N GLU A 627 -5.59 14.19 5.97
CA GLU A 627 -7.02 14.46 5.74
C GLU A 627 -7.89 14.27 7.00
N ILE A 628 -7.64 13.21 7.77
CA ILE A 628 -8.38 12.92 8.99
C ILE A 628 -8.08 13.94 10.08
N ILE A 629 -6.83 14.35 10.29
CA ILE A 629 -6.47 15.39 11.26
C ILE A 629 -7.20 16.72 10.98
N VAL A 630 -7.22 17.15 9.72
CA VAL A 630 -7.96 18.35 9.30
C VAL A 630 -9.46 18.18 9.49
N ARG A 631 -10.01 16.99 9.21
CA ARG A 631 -11.44 16.68 9.43
C ARG A 631 -11.81 16.63 10.92
N MET A 632 -10.91 16.15 11.79
CA MET A 632 -11.12 16.08 13.25
C MET A 632 -11.16 17.47 13.90
N ALA A 633 -10.54 18.49 13.29
CA ALA A 633 -10.74 19.87 13.71
C ALA A 633 -12.18 20.37 13.47
N ASN A 634 -12.98 19.67 12.66
CA ASN A 634 -14.41 19.89 12.42
C ASN A 634 -14.80 21.36 12.12
N TYR A 635 -13.92 22.10 11.44
CA TYR A 635 -14.14 23.53 11.21
C TYR A 635 -15.21 23.78 10.13
N ASN A 636 -16.26 24.52 10.51
CA ASN A 636 -17.33 24.94 9.62
C ASN A 636 -17.37 26.47 9.53
N GLN A 637 -16.99 27.02 8.37
CA GLN A 637 -16.94 28.46 8.12
C GLN A 637 -18.31 29.15 8.25
N THR A 638 -19.42 28.41 8.04
CA THR A 638 -20.78 28.97 8.07
C THR A 638 -21.34 29.09 9.47
N THR A 639 -21.07 28.12 10.36
CA THR A 639 -21.55 28.11 11.75
C THR A 639 -20.52 28.67 12.74
N GLN A 640 -19.26 28.84 12.30
CA GLN A 640 -18.10 29.18 13.14
C GLN A 640 -17.75 28.13 14.20
N GLU A 641 -18.25 26.90 14.04
CA GLU A 641 -17.93 25.77 14.91
C GLU A 641 -16.53 25.22 14.57
N ILE A 642 -15.79 24.80 15.60
CA ILE A 642 -14.49 24.13 15.51
C ILE A 642 -14.33 23.20 16.74
N ALA A 643 -13.57 22.12 16.61
CA ALA A 643 -13.22 21.27 17.74
C ALA A 643 -12.28 22.01 18.71
N ARG A 644 -12.41 21.76 20.01
CA ARG A 644 -11.52 22.33 21.03
C ARG A 644 -10.11 21.74 20.88
N PRO A 645 -9.03 22.54 21.00
CA PRO A 645 -7.65 22.05 20.91
C PRO A 645 -7.35 20.81 21.78
N SER A 646 -7.93 20.71 22.98
CA SER A 646 -7.73 19.57 23.89
C SER A 646 -8.39 18.28 23.37
N ASP A 647 -9.60 18.36 22.82
CA ASP A 647 -10.32 17.22 22.22
C ASP A 647 -9.56 16.72 20.98
N LEU A 648 -9.11 17.64 20.11
CA LEU A 648 -8.32 17.31 18.93
C LEU A 648 -6.98 16.67 19.31
N LEU A 649 -6.25 17.24 20.28
CA LEU A 649 -4.97 16.69 20.75
C LEU A 649 -5.15 15.30 21.38
N ALA A 650 -6.23 15.07 22.13
CA ALA A 650 -6.56 13.76 22.65
C ALA A 650 -6.80 12.75 21.52
N GLY A 651 -7.59 13.12 20.50
CA GLY A 651 -7.82 12.30 19.32
C GLY A 651 -6.52 11.98 18.55
N ILE A 652 -5.69 12.98 18.26
CA ILE A 652 -4.42 12.79 17.53
C ILE A 652 -3.47 11.86 18.30
N ARG A 653 -3.37 12.01 19.64
CA ARG A 653 -2.57 11.09 20.47
C ARG A 653 -3.07 9.64 20.39
N VAL A 654 -4.40 9.43 20.36
CA VAL A 654 -5.00 8.10 20.21
C VAL A 654 -4.74 7.51 18.82
N TYR A 655 -4.88 8.31 17.76
CA TYR A 655 -4.51 7.90 16.40
C TYR A 655 -3.02 7.52 16.33
N THR A 656 -2.12 8.34 16.87
CA THR A 656 -0.67 8.04 16.91
C THR A 656 -0.37 6.75 17.67
N ALA A 657 -0.92 6.57 18.87
CA ALA A 657 -0.70 5.35 19.66
C ALA A 657 -1.26 4.09 18.97
N THR A 658 -2.42 4.21 18.33
CA THR A 658 -3.05 3.09 17.60
C THR A 658 -2.29 2.76 16.31
N LEU A 659 -1.81 3.77 15.56
CA LEU A 659 -0.97 3.58 14.38
C LEU A 659 0.34 2.86 14.73
N HIS A 660 0.97 3.16 15.87
CA HIS A 660 2.18 2.44 16.30
C HIS A 660 1.96 0.94 16.56
N SER A 661 0.71 0.48 16.75
CA SER A 661 0.41 -0.96 16.79
C SER A 661 0.63 -1.67 15.45
N LEU A 662 0.57 -0.97 14.31
CA LEU A 662 0.82 -1.56 12.98
C LEU A 662 2.23 -2.16 12.88
N SER A 663 3.21 -1.55 13.56
CA SER A 663 4.60 -2.03 13.62
C SER A 663 4.79 -3.36 14.37
N SER A 664 3.76 -3.92 15.03
CA SER A 664 3.79 -5.28 15.57
C SER A 664 3.32 -6.36 14.58
N TYR A 665 2.71 -5.95 13.45
CA TYR A 665 2.22 -6.85 12.40
C TYR A 665 3.05 -6.79 11.11
N ILE A 666 3.60 -5.61 10.75
CA ILE A 666 4.44 -5.40 9.57
C ILE A 666 5.68 -4.60 9.97
N ASN A 667 6.84 -4.89 9.37
CA ASN A 667 8.03 -4.06 9.50
C ASN A 667 7.86 -2.72 8.74
N VAL A 668 7.28 -1.72 9.40
CA VAL A 668 7.04 -0.37 8.86
C VAL A 668 7.42 0.74 9.85
N ASP A 669 8.09 1.78 9.35
CA ASP A 669 8.45 2.97 10.13
C ASP A 669 7.27 3.94 10.24
N VAL A 670 6.39 3.65 11.21
CA VAL A 670 5.30 4.53 11.63
C VAL A 670 5.81 5.84 12.24
N THR A 671 7.05 5.88 12.76
CA THR A 671 7.64 7.08 13.37
C THR A 671 7.94 8.14 12.31
N ARG A 672 8.53 7.73 11.16
CA ARG A 672 8.69 8.59 9.97
C ARG A 672 7.35 9.12 9.47
N LEU A 673 6.37 8.23 9.32
CA LEU A 673 5.01 8.56 8.88
C LEU A 673 4.34 9.63 9.78
N VAL A 674 4.27 9.38 11.09
CA VAL A 674 3.65 10.31 12.04
C VAL A 674 4.42 11.64 12.08
N LYS A 675 5.75 11.60 12.08
CA LYS A 675 6.59 12.82 12.06
C LYS A 675 6.35 13.67 10.81
N ASN A 676 6.25 13.06 9.62
CA ASN A 676 5.98 13.77 8.37
C ASN A 676 4.63 14.50 8.42
N VAL A 677 3.56 13.80 8.80
CA VAL A 677 2.21 14.37 8.85
C VAL A 677 2.10 15.47 9.88
N LEU A 678 2.54 15.22 11.13
CA LEU A 678 2.42 16.21 12.20
C LEU A 678 3.28 17.46 11.94
N LEU A 679 4.47 17.30 11.35
CA LEU A 679 5.30 18.45 10.98
C LEU A 679 4.66 19.30 9.88
N GLN A 680 4.07 18.69 8.84
CA GLN A 680 3.31 19.42 7.82
C GLN A 680 2.14 20.20 8.42
N GLN A 681 1.43 19.65 9.40
CA GLN A 681 0.31 20.32 10.08
C GLN A 681 0.70 21.56 10.91
N THR A 682 2.00 21.77 11.19
CA THR A 682 2.53 23.02 11.81
C THR A 682 2.74 24.18 10.84
N GLN A 683 2.70 23.91 9.53
CA GLN A 683 2.82 24.92 8.46
C GLN A 683 1.43 25.44 8.07
N PRO A 684 1.26 26.60 7.42
CA PRO A 684 -0.07 27.07 7.02
C PRO A 684 -0.73 26.25 5.89
N LEU A 685 0.07 25.55 5.08
CA LEU A 685 -0.39 24.65 4.02
C LEU A 685 0.37 23.33 4.08
N ASP A 686 -0.28 22.21 3.74
CA ASP A 686 0.37 20.90 3.59
C ASP A 686 1.16 20.80 2.26
N SER A 687 1.89 19.71 2.07
CA SER A 687 2.68 19.46 0.84
C SER A 687 1.87 19.43 -0.47
N ARG A 688 0.54 19.36 -0.38
CA ARG A 688 -0.41 19.34 -1.51
C ARG A 688 -1.14 20.69 -1.68
N GLY A 689 -0.83 21.69 -0.84
CA GLY A 689 -1.50 23.00 -0.83
C GLY A 689 -2.82 23.03 -0.06
N GLY A 690 -3.15 21.98 0.72
CA GLY A 690 -4.32 21.94 1.58
C GLY A 690 -4.15 22.76 2.86
N ALA A 691 -5.23 23.36 3.37
CA ALA A 691 -5.19 24.10 4.63
C ALA A 691 -5.02 23.15 5.83
N THR A 692 -4.07 23.46 6.70
CA THR A 692 -3.74 22.69 7.90
C THR A 692 -4.54 23.15 9.13
N ILE A 693 -4.43 22.38 10.23
CA ILE A 693 -4.95 22.81 11.54
C ILE A 693 -4.33 24.15 11.99
N THR A 694 -3.05 24.43 11.67
CA THR A 694 -2.40 25.72 11.98
C THR A 694 -3.14 26.89 11.33
N ASN A 695 -3.44 26.80 10.03
CA ASN A 695 -4.18 27.83 9.32
C ASN A 695 -5.63 27.92 9.80
N ILE A 696 -6.29 26.78 10.01
CA ILE A 696 -7.68 26.70 10.48
C ILE A 696 -7.86 27.35 11.85
N TYR A 697 -7.06 26.97 12.86
CA TYR A 697 -7.14 27.60 14.18
C TYR A 697 -6.71 29.08 14.14
N THR A 698 -5.69 29.45 13.35
CA THR A 698 -5.28 30.85 13.22
C THR A 698 -6.43 31.72 12.72
N ASN A 699 -7.11 31.30 11.64
CA ASN A 699 -8.27 32.03 11.14
C ASN A 699 -9.42 32.05 12.15
N TRP A 700 -9.71 30.95 12.84
CA TRP A 700 -10.80 30.90 13.83
C TRP A 700 -10.53 31.82 15.03
N PHE A 701 -9.33 31.80 15.61
CA PHE A 701 -8.98 32.69 16.72
C PHE A 701 -9.05 34.16 16.32
N LEU A 702 -8.67 34.52 15.09
CA LEU A 702 -8.76 35.89 14.57
C LEU A 702 -10.21 36.32 14.28
N GLU A 703 -10.90 35.60 13.40
CA GLU A 703 -12.21 35.99 12.86
C GLU A 703 -13.40 35.62 13.73
N CYS A 704 -13.25 34.70 14.69
CA CYS A 704 -14.30 34.35 15.64
C CYS A 704 -14.00 34.93 17.03
N LEU A 705 -12.99 34.39 17.74
CA LEU A 705 -12.74 34.77 19.14
C LEU A 705 -12.28 36.22 19.30
N LEU A 706 -11.21 36.63 18.62
CA LEU A 706 -10.64 37.96 18.74
C LEU A 706 -11.53 39.03 18.08
N ARG A 707 -12.31 38.67 17.05
CA ARG A 707 -13.33 39.55 16.45
C ARG A 707 -14.54 39.77 17.36
N GLN A 708 -15.00 38.75 18.09
CA GLN A 708 -16.05 38.92 19.11
C GLN A 708 -15.54 39.64 20.37
N ALA A 709 -14.28 39.40 20.78
CA ALA A 709 -13.62 40.16 21.83
C ALA A 709 -13.39 41.63 21.43
N SER A 710 -13.13 41.88 20.15
CA SER A 710 -13.13 43.21 19.53
C SER A 710 -14.52 43.86 19.64
N ASN A 711 -15.58 43.15 19.25
CA ASN A 711 -16.96 43.61 19.44
C ASN A 711 -17.42 43.71 20.92
N SER A 712 -16.51 43.56 21.89
CA SER A 712 -16.78 43.62 23.35
C SER A 712 -17.75 42.55 23.88
N LEU A 713 -18.06 41.51 23.09
CA LEU A 713 -18.90 40.38 23.50
C LEU A 713 -18.14 39.38 24.40
N ILE A 714 -16.82 39.38 24.29
CA ILE A 714 -15.90 38.51 25.04
C ILE A 714 -14.86 39.39 25.74
N VAL A 715 -14.49 39.09 26.98
CA VAL A 715 -13.52 39.86 27.79
C VAL A 715 -12.40 38.95 28.26
N HIS A 716 -11.15 39.41 28.18
CA HIS A 716 -10.01 38.72 28.80
C HIS A 716 -10.10 38.86 30.33
N CYS A 717 -10.08 37.75 31.07
CA CYS A 717 -10.11 37.69 32.52
C CYS A 717 -8.73 37.26 33.07
N PRO A 718 -7.88 38.20 33.55
CA PRO A 718 -6.54 37.87 34.03
C PRO A 718 -6.54 36.85 35.17
N THR A 719 -7.50 36.93 36.10
CA THR A 719 -7.62 36.04 37.27
C THR A 719 -7.88 34.58 36.90
N MET A 720 -8.54 34.34 35.77
CA MET A 720 -8.82 33.00 35.23
C MET A 720 -7.82 32.58 34.15
N HIS A 721 -6.94 33.49 33.71
CA HIS A 721 -6.05 33.33 32.56
C HIS A 721 -6.77 32.78 31.31
N CYS A 722 -7.97 33.32 31.01
CA CYS A 722 -8.78 32.95 29.86
C CYS A 722 -9.59 34.14 29.32
N PHE A 723 -10.23 33.98 28.17
CA PHE A 723 -11.31 34.86 27.71
C PHE A 723 -12.67 34.29 28.12
N ILE A 724 -13.62 35.15 28.47
CA ILE A 724 -14.97 34.76 28.95
C ILE A 724 -16.02 35.59 28.20
N ASN A 725 -17.14 34.98 27.84
CA ASN A 725 -18.27 35.69 27.21
C ASN A 725 -19.00 36.59 28.22
N GLN A 726 -19.47 37.76 27.78
CA GLN A 726 -20.42 38.55 28.56
C GLN A 726 -21.82 37.90 28.52
N THR A 727 -22.55 37.99 29.62
CA THR A 727 -23.96 37.58 29.70
C THR A 727 -24.85 38.57 28.95
N ILE A 728 -25.35 38.16 27.79
CA ILE A 728 -26.25 38.91 26.91
C ILE A 728 -27.49 38.03 26.67
N ASP A 729 -28.66 38.61 26.37
CA ASP A 729 -29.92 37.88 26.20
C ASP A 729 -29.97 36.87 25.03
N SER A 730 -28.91 36.79 24.22
CA SER A 730 -28.72 35.82 23.14
C SER A 730 -27.73 34.72 23.55
N GLU A 731 -28.10 33.45 23.35
CA GLU A 731 -27.14 32.34 23.50
C GLU A 731 -25.95 32.51 22.53
N PRO A 732 -24.68 32.44 23.00
CA PRO A 732 -23.52 32.59 22.14
C PRO A 732 -23.22 31.30 21.37
N SER A 733 -22.66 31.43 20.16
CA SER A 733 -22.30 30.26 19.31
C SER A 733 -21.18 29.40 19.88
N PHE A 734 -20.32 29.95 20.73
CA PHE A 734 -19.33 29.23 21.52
C PHE A 734 -19.02 29.98 22.82
N ARG A 735 -18.42 29.29 23.80
CA ARG A 735 -17.90 29.89 25.03
C ARG A 735 -16.39 30.07 24.93
N ALA A 736 -15.90 31.29 25.07
CA ALA A 736 -14.49 31.61 24.94
C ALA A 736 -13.62 30.86 25.96
N GLU A 737 -14.13 30.59 27.16
CA GLU A 737 -13.39 29.88 28.20
C GLU A 737 -13.08 28.43 27.80
N GLU A 738 -13.89 27.82 26.94
CA GLU A 738 -13.70 26.45 26.43
C GLU A 738 -12.73 26.36 25.23
N PHE A 739 -12.08 27.48 24.85
CA PHE A 739 -11.09 27.54 23.77
C PHE A 739 -9.83 28.38 24.12
N SER A 740 -9.78 29.04 25.28
CA SER A 740 -8.76 30.05 25.59
C SER A 740 -8.20 30.00 27.01
N ASP A 741 -8.55 28.99 27.81
CA ASP A 741 -7.88 28.74 29.08
C ASP A 741 -6.46 28.20 28.87
N ILE A 742 -5.72 28.06 29.98
CA ILE A 742 -4.36 27.50 29.98
C ILE A 742 -4.34 26.06 29.42
N SER A 743 -5.39 25.27 29.62
CA SER A 743 -5.48 23.88 29.13
C SER A 743 -5.57 23.82 27.60
N GLU A 744 -6.49 24.60 27.02
CA GLU A 744 -6.70 24.67 25.58
C GLU A 744 -5.54 25.36 24.85
N LEU A 745 -4.95 26.42 25.42
CA LEU A 745 -3.78 27.08 24.81
C LEU A 745 -2.50 26.24 24.91
N ARG A 746 -2.31 25.45 25.97
CA ARG A 746 -1.24 24.42 26.01
C ARG A 746 -1.50 23.30 25.00
N ALA A 747 -2.77 22.89 24.82
CA ALA A 747 -3.11 21.87 23.82
C ALA A 747 -2.86 22.38 22.38
N LEU A 748 -3.27 23.62 22.08
CA LEU A 748 -2.95 24.32 20.83
C LEU A 748 -1.44 24.41 20.60
N ALA A 749 -0.67 24.76 21.64
CA ALA A 749 0.79 24.83 21.54
C ALA A 749 1.47 23.47 21.30
N GLU A 750 0.92 22.37 21.85
CA GLU A 750 1.41 21.01 21.54
C GLU A 750 0.99 20.55 20.13
N LEU A 751 -0.15 21.03 19.60
CA LEU A 751 -0.64 20.73 18.25
C LEU A 751 0.15 21.45 17.14
N ILE A 752 0.32 22.77 17.24
CA ILE A 752 0.85 23.60 16.14
C ILE A 752 2.33 23.97 16.33
N GLY A 753 2.87 23.78 17.54
CA GLY A 753 4.29 23.94 17.86
C GLY A 753 4.83 25.37 17.62
N PRO A 754 6.17 25.53 17.64
CA PRO A 754 6.82 26.82 17.42
C PRO A 754 6.52 27.44 16.05
N TYR A 755 6.42 26.63 14.99
CA TYR A 755 6.13 27.11 13.63
C TYR A 755 4.72 27.69 13.53
N GLY A 756 3.71 26.95 13.97
CA GLY A 756 2.33 27.41 13.92
C GLY A 756 2.04 28.57 14.87
N LEU A 757 2.72 28.63 16.02
CA LEU A 757 2.62 29.79 16.93
C LEU A 757 3.40 31.02 16.46
N LYS A 758 4.48 30.84 15.68
CA LYS A 758 5.09 31.95 14.95
C LYS A 758 4.14 32.47 13.87
N PHE A 759 3.55 31.60 13.05
CA PHE A 759 2.55 31.99 12.04
C PHE A 759 1.33 32.70 12.66
N LEU A 760 0.77 32.16 13.75
CA LEU A 760 -0.31 32.81 14.52
C LEU A 760 0.16 34.19 15.02
N SER A 761 1.36 34.29 15.62
CA SER A 761 1.92 35.56 16.07
C SER A 761 2.10 36.58 14.95
N GLU A 762 2.55 36.17 13.76
CA GLU A 762 2.72 37.05 12.59
C GLU A 762 1.38 37.60 12.09
N ASN A 763 0.33 36.78 12.02
CA ASN A 763 -1.01 37.25 11.69
C ASN A 763 -1.58 38.17 12.80
N LEU A 764 -1.38 37.85 14.07
CA LEU A 764 -1.72 38.75 15.19
C LEU A 764 -1.00 40.11 15.04
N MET A 765 0.28 40.13 14.63
CA MET A 765 1.02 41.37 14.37
C MET A 765 0.52 42.15 13.15
N TRP A 766 0.03 41.46 12.11
CA TRP A 766 -0.63 42.08 10.95
C TRP A 766 -1.87 42.86 11.39
N HIS A 767 -2.73 42.25 12.22
CA HIS A 767 -3.88 42.93 12.80
C HIS A 767 -3.48 44.08 13.74
N ILE A 768 -2.43 43.95 14.56
CA ILE A 768 -1.93 45.08 15.38
C ILE A 768 -1.46 46.24 14.50
N THR A 769 -0.66 45.97 13.47
CA THR A 769 -0.09 47.03 12.62
C THR A 769 -1.19 47.78 11.86
N SER A 770 -2.25 47.07 11.50
CA SER A 770 -3.51 47.65 11.03
C SER A 770 -4.07 48.67 12.04
N GLN A 771 -4.19 48.34 13.33
CA GLN A 771 -4.61 49.31 14.35
C GLN A 771 -3.63 50.48 14.54
N VAL A 772 -2.34 50.20 14.60
CA VAL A 772 -1.26 51.19 14.83
C VAL A 772 -1.27 52.30 13.81
N SER A 773 -1.56 52.01 12.55
CA SER A 773 -1.50 53.02 11.48
C SER A 773 -2.80 53.83 11.32
N GLU A 774 -3.94 53.32 11.77
CA GLU A 774 -5.11 54.18 11.98
C GLU A 774 -4.90 55.13 13.17
N LEU A 775 -4.19 54.68 14.22
CA LEU A 775 -3.76 55.58 15.30
C LEU A 775 -2.82 56.67 14.75
N LYS A 776 -1.92 56.35 13.80
CA LYS A 776 -1.12 57.37 13.09
C LYS A 776 -2.00 58.40 12.37
N LYS A 777 -3.10 58.00 11.70
CA LYS A 777 -4.04 58.96 11.06
C LYS A 777 -4.66 59.91 12.09
N LEU A 778 -5.22 59.38 13.18
CA LEU A 778 -5.82 60.17 14.27
C LEU A 778 -4.80 61.13 14.94
N VAL A 779 -3.53 60.71 15.04
CA VAL A 779 -2.43 61.56 15.55
C VAL A 779 -2.05 62.66 14.56
N ILE A 780 -2.05 62.39 13.24
CA ILE A 780 -1.80 63.39 12.19
C ILE A 780 -2.95 64.42 12.16
N GLU A 781 -4.20 63.97 12.23
CA GLU A 781 -5.40 64.82 12.29
C GLU A 781 -5.41 65.79 13.49
N ASN A 782 -4.76 65.42 14.59
CA ASN A 782 -4.67 66.22 15.82
C ASN A 782 -3.26 66.83 16.05
N MET A 783 -2.35 66.76 15.07
CA MET A 783 -0.91 66.99 15.28
C MET A 783 -0.58 68.32 15.96
N ASP A 784 -1.12 69.43 15.46
CA ASP A 784 -0.85 70.77 16.01
C ASP A 784 -1.31 70.92 17.46
N ILE A 785 -2.43 70.27 17.80
CA ILE A 785 -2.99 70.27 19.16
C ILE A 785 -2.10 69.42 20.07
N LEU A 786 -1.69 68.24 19.62
CA LEU A 786 -0.81 67.33 20.39
C LEU A 786 0.58 67.94 20.65
N VAL A 787 1.14 68.69 19.68
CA VAL A 787 2.38 69.46 19.87
C VAL A 787 2.17 70.57 20.90
N GLN A 788 1.08 71.34 20.81
CA GLN A 788 0.73 72.39 21.78
C GLN A 788 0.48 71.84 23.19
N MET A 789 -0.12 70.65 23.32
CA MET A 789 -0.32 69.98 24.61
C MET A 789 1.01 69.47 25.20
N ARG A 790 1.95 68.99 24.36
CA ARG A 790 3.28 68.58 24.83
C ARG A 790 4.16 69.75 25.28
N SER A 791 3.97 70.96 24.74
CA SER A 791 4.74 72.15 25.14
C SER A 791 4.15 72.93 26.31
N HIS A 792 2.93 72.61 26.76
CA HIS A 792 2.20 73.36 27.81
C HIS A 792 1.58 72.43 28.87
N PHE A 793 2.20 71.27 29.10
CA PHE A 793 1.74 70.25 30.07
C PHE A 793 1.73 70.75 31.53
N ASP A 794 2.46 71.83 31.79
CA ASP A 794 2.59 72.55 33.06
C ASP A 794 1.48 73.59 33.30
N LYS A 795 0.64 73.89 32.30
CA LYS A 795 -0.41 74.93 32.36
C LYS A 795 -1.83 74.34 32.29
N PRO A 796 -2.54 74.20 33.43
CA PRO A 796 -3.85 73.52 33.45
C PRO A 796 -4.92 74.16 32.56
N GLU A 797 -5.00 75.49 32.48
CA GLU A 797 -6.06 76.19 31.72
C GLU A 797 -5.85 76.10 30.20
N GLU A 798 -4.62 76.23 29.72
CA GLU A 798 -4.29 76.01 28.30
C GLU A 798 -4.53 74.55 27.92
N MET A 799 -4.10 73.60 28.77
CA MET A 799 -4.31 72.16 28.58
C MET A 799 -5.79 71.77 28.54
N ALA A 800 -6.63 72.36 29.41
CA ALA A 800 -8.08 72.13 29.42
C ALA A 800 -8.78 72.66 28.15
N ASN A 801 -8.31 73.79 27.60
CA ASN A 801 -8.82 74.34 26.34
C ASN A 801 -8.34 73.55 25.12
N LEU A 802 -7.11 73.03 25.14
CA LEU A 802 -6.60 72.13 24.11
C LEU A 802 -7.32 70.78 24.11
N LYS A 803 -7.59 70.20 25.29
CA LYS A 803 -8.37 68.95 25.45
C LYS A 803 -9.74 69.02 24.76
N LYS A 804 -10.43 70.17 24.82
CA LYS A 804 -11.73 70.40 24.16
C LYS A 804 -11.66 70.47 22.63
N ARG A 805 -10.46 70.61 22.04
CA ARG A 805 -10.24 70.69 20.59
C ARG A 805 -9.87 69.33 19.96
N LEU A 806 -9.54 68.32 20.77
CA LEU A 806 -9.17 66.99 20.28
C LEU A 806 -10.39 66.26 19.67
N THR A 807 -10.19 65.67 18.49
CA THR A 807 -11.19 64.84 17.81
C THR A 807 -10.81 63.36 17.87
N GLY A 808 -11.80 62.46 17.78
CA GLY A 808 -11.55 61.02 17.66
C GLY A 808 -10.93 60.34 18.90
N GLY A 809 -10.87 61.00 20.06
CA GLY A 809 -10.27 60.45 21.28
C GLY A 809 -10.86 59.10 21.74
N GLU A 810 -12.17 58.90 21.54
CA GLU A 810 -12.79 57.58 21.73
C GLU A 810 -12.15 56.53 20.81
N ASN A 811 -12.02 56.81 19.51
CA ASN A 811 -11.40 55.90 18.53
C ASN A 811 -9.92 55.62 18.87
N VAL A 812 -9.19 56.58 19.43
CA VAL A 812 -7.81 56.35 19.92
C VAL A 812 -7.80 55.29 21.02
N LEU A 813 -8.62 55.44 22.05
CA LEU A 813 -8.78 54.44 23.12
C LEU A 813 -9.24 53.11 22.51
N LYS A 814 -10.31 53.13 21.70
CA LYS A 814 -10.90 51.99 21.02
C LYS A 814 -9.84 51.16 20.28
N ARG A 815 -8.93 51.82 19.55
CA ARG A 815 -7.82 51.21 18.79
C ARG A 815 -6.68 50.67 19.65
N MET A 816 -6.11 51.51 20.51
CA MET A 816 -5.02 51.13 21.42
C MET A 816 -5.38 49.88 22.22
N THR A 817 -6.66 49.76 22.56
CA THR A 817 -7.17 48.66 23.34
C THR A 817 -7.13 47.31 22.61
N ILE A 818 -7.51 47.22 21.33
CA ILE A 818 -7.51 45.93 20.58
C ILE A 818 -6.10 45.39 20.48
N ILE A 819 -5.13 46.29 20.29
CA ILE A 819 -3.72 45.94 20.25
C ILE A 819 -3.35 45.20 21.53
N GLY A 820 -3.79 45.72 22.68
CA GLY A 820 -3.65 45.07 23.96
C GLY A 820 -4.35 43.70 24.05
N VAL A 821 -5.52 43.51 23.43
CA VAL A 821 -6.22 42.21 23.40
C VAL A 821 -5.36 41.18 22.69
N ILE A 822 -4.91 41.55 21.50
CA ILE A 822 -4.10 40.71 20.62
C ILE A 822 -2.77 40.38 21.31
N LEU A 823 -2.15 41.34 22.00
CA LEU A 823 -0.96 41.14 22.84
C LEU A 823 -1.22 40.29 24.09
N SER A 824 -2.41 40.38 24.71
CA SER A 824 -2.77 39.56 25.88
C SER A 824 -2.95 38.10 25.47
N PHE A 825 -3.70 37.85 24.40
CA PHE A 825 -3.84 36.52 23.79
C PHE A 825 -2.49 35.96 23.32
N LYS A 826 -1.65 36.78 22.66
CA LYS A 826 -0.27 36.39 22.29
C LYS A 826 0.58 36.00 23.52
N SER A 827 0.51 36.77 24.60
CA SER A 827 1.24 36.45 25.84
C SER A 827 0.80 35.09 26.38
N MET A 828 -0.51 34.88 26.55
CA MET A 828 -1.07 33.61 27.03
C MET A 828 -0.63 32.42 26.16
N ALA A 829 -0.63 32.59 24.83
CA ALA A 829 -0.18 31.57 23.88
C ALA A 829 1.34 31.32 23.94
N GLN A 830 2.17 32.37 24.11
CA GLN A 830 3.63 32.22 24.26
C GLN A 830 4.03 31.62 25.62
N ASP A 831 3.36 31.99 26.71
CA ASP A 831 3.58 31.36 28.03
C ASP A 831 3.19 29.87 28.01
N CYS A 832 2.10 29.51 27.32
CA CYS A 832 1.73 28.10 27.10
C CYS A 832 2.75 27.36 26.20
N LEU A 833 3.31 28.02 25.17
CA LEU A 833 4.37 27.45 24.32
C LEU A 833 5.63 27.13 25.13
N LYS A 834 6.06 28.07 25.97
CA LYS A 834 7.21 27.95 26.86
C LYS A 834 7.06 26.77 27.82
N ASP A 835 5.88 26.56 28.41
CA ASP A 835 5.59 25.38 29.25
C ASP A 835 5.74 24.06 28.46
N ILE A 836 5.17 24.00 27.25
CA ILE A 836 5.26 22.83 26.36
C ILE A 836 6.71 22.57 25.94
N LEU A 837 7.47 23.60 25.53
CA LEU A 837 8.86 23.44 25.14
C LEU A 837 9.80 23.13 26.31
N GLN A 838 9.50 23.62 27.52
CA GLN A 838 10.27 23.24 28.72
C GLN A 838 9.98 21.79 29.15
N LYS A 839 8.80 21.25 28.85
CA LYS A 839 8.45 19.83 29.02
C LYS A 839 9.10 18.92 27.95
N HIS A 840 9.02 19.30 26.67
CA HIS A 840 9.44 18.44 25.54
C HIS A 840 10.89 18.65 25.08
N CYS A 841 11.46 19.86 25.25
CA CYS A 841 12.80 20.23 24.80
C CYS A 841 13.65 20.94 25.88
N PRO A 842 13.73 20.42 27.13
CA PRO A 842 14.40 21.11 28.25
C PRO A 842 15.86 21.49 27.98
N TYR A 843 16.59 20.63 27.26
CA TYR A 843 18.00 20.84 26.90
C TYR A 843 18.23 21.98 25.89
N LEU A 844 17.20 22.42 25.16
CA LEU A 844 17.26 23.63 24.31
C LEU A 844 16.83 24.88 25.08
N MET A 845 15.82 24.75 25.94
CA MET A 845 15.27 25.87 26.72
C MET A 845 16.29 26.50 27.68
N GLY A 846 17.14 25.69 28.32
CA GLY A 846 18.22 26.18 29.19
C GLY A 846 19.20 27.14 28.49
N PRO A 847 19.87 26.70 27.40
CA PRO A 847 20.73 27.55 26.59
C PRO A 847 20.04 28.78 25.98
N ILE A 848 18.81 28.66 25.46
CA ILE A 848 18.08 29.80 24.88
C ILE A 848 17.75 30.85 25.96
N LYS A 849 17.32 30.42 27.16
CA LYS A 849 17.12 31.33 28.28
C LYS A 849 18.43 31.99 28.71
N CYS A 850 19.52 31.23 28.80
CA CYS A 850 20.85 31.76 29.13
C CYS A 850 21.28 32.85 28.12
N LEU A 851 21.12 32.59 26.81
CA LEU A 851 21.45 33.55 25.75
C LEU A 851 20.65 34.85 25.84
N ARG A 852 19.37 34.78 26.24
CA ARG A 852 18.51 35.94 26.50
C ARG A 852 18.93 36.70 27.77
N ASP A 853 19.21 35.98 28.85
CA ASP A 853 19.44 36.56 30.19
C ASP A 853 20.84 37.22 30.33
N PHE A 854 21.79 36.91 29.43
CA PHE A 854 23.17 37.44 29.44
C PHE A 854 23.54 38.29 28.20
N ILE A 855 22.57 38.93 27.53
CA ILE A 855 22.86 39.91 26.48
C ILE A 855 23.55 41.14 27.10
N SER A 856 24.66 41.62 26.51
CA SER A 856 25.31 42.86 26.95
C SER A 856 24.43 44.08 26.64
N PRO A 857 24.29 45.05 27.58
CA PRO A 857 23.67 46.35 27.30
C PRO A 857 24.32 47.15 26.16
N GLU A 858 25.55 46.78 25.77
CA GLU A 858 26.33 47.41 24.70
C GLU A 858 26.15 46.74 23.32
N ALA A 859 25.31 45.71 23.21
CA ALA A 859 25.10 44.95 21.97
C ALA A 859 24.35 45.75 20.90
N ASP A 860 24.67 45.53 19.61
CA ASP A 860 23.90 46.06 18.48
C ASP A 860 22.44 45.59 18.59
N ILE A 861 21.50 46.54 18.49
CA ILE A 861 20.06 46.33 18.48
C ILE A 861 19.66 45.21 17.49
N LYS A 862 20.36 45.05 16.36
CA LYS A 862 20.13 43.93 15.43
C LYS A 862 20.42 42.57 16.05
N VAL A 863 21.54 42.44 16.77
CA VAL A 863 21.95 41.19 17.44
C VAL A 863 20.98 40.87 18.58
N THR A 864 20.62 41.88 19.38
CA THR A 864 19.61 41.76 20.44
C THR A 864 18.25 41.32 19.89
N LEU A 865 17.79 41.90 18.76
CA LEU A 865 16.56 41.49 18.09
C LEU A 865 16.62 40.05 17.53
N SER A 866 17.77 39.59 17.01
CA SER A 866 17.93 38.19 16.59
C SER A 866 17.90 37.20 17.75
N VAL A 867 18.49 37.54 18.91
CA VAL A 867 18.38 36.72 20.12
C VAL A 867 16.95 36.72 20.66
N PHE A 868 16.27 37.87 20.64
CA PHE A 868 14.85 37.96 21.02
C PHE A 868 13.93 37.22 20.04
N GLU A 869 14.25 37.14 18.74
CA GLU A 869 13.48 36.29 17.81
C GLU A 869 13.56 34.82 18.21
N LEU A 870 14.77 34.30 18.47
CA LEU A 870 14.97 32.93 18.96
C LEU A 870 14.28 32.68 20.32
N ALA A 871 14.39 33.62 21.26
CA ALA A 871 13.77 33.52 22.57
C ALA A 871 12.23 33.55 22.49
N SER A 872 11.66 34.44 21.68
CA SER A 872 10.20 34.57 21.49
C SER A 872 9.59 33.39 20.72
N ALA A 873 10.34 32.78 19.79
CA ALA A 873 9.99 31.51 19.14
C ALA A 873 10.03 30.31 20.12
N ALA A 874 10.79 30.42 21.21
CA ALA A 874 10.76 29.50 22.34
C ALA A 874 9.70 29.87 23.42
N GLY A 875 8.84 30.86 23.16
CA GLY A 875 7.82 31.33 24.10
C GLY A 875 8.36 32.16 25.27
N LEU A 876 9.65 32.51 25.30
CA LEU A 876 10.21 33.38 26.34
C LEU A 876 9.73 34.82 26.14
N THR A 877 9.32 35.46 27.24
CA THR A 877 9.09 36.90 27.29
C THR A 877 10.37 37.66 26.94
N CYS A 878 10.23 38.75 26.21
CA CYS A 878 11.32 39.64 25.79
C CYS A 878 10.88 41.09 26.01
N ASP A 879 11.79 41.98 26.41
CA ASP A 879 11.47 43.37 26.75
C ASP A 879 11.10 44.21 25.51
N ILE A 880 11.50 43.74 24.33
CA ILE A 880 11.12 44.27 23.02
C ILE A 880 10.61 43.10 22.19
N ASP A 881 9.36 43.15 21.72
CA ASP A 881 8.77 42.12 20.85
C ASP A 881 9.33 42.24 19.41
N PRO A 882 10.12 41.27 18.91
CA PRO A 882 10.79 41.36 17.61
C PRO A 882 9.80 41.21 16.44
N ALA A 883 8.70 40.47 16.63
CA ALA A 883 7.66 40.34 15.62
C ALA A 883 6.89 41.67 15.49
N LEU A 884 6.61 42.33 16.62
CA LEU A 884 5.98 43.65 16.64
C LEU A 884 6.88 44.74 16.02
N VAL A 885 8.18 44.74 16.33
CA VAL A 885 9.18 45.63 15.69
C VAL A 885 9.21 45.43 14.17
N THR A 886 9.17 44.18 13.71
CA THR A 886 9.19 43.84 12.29
C THR A 886 7.91 44.28 11.57
N ALA A 887 6.75 44.09 12.19
CA ALA A 887 5.46 44.43 11.60
C ALA A 887 5.15 45.95 11.65
N ILE A 888 5.50 46.66 12.74
CA ILE A 888 5.34 48.13 12.82
C ILE A 888 6.11 48.86 11.71
N ARG A 889 7.13 48.21 11.15
CA ARG A 889 7.91 48.67 9.99
C ARG A 889 7.10 48.73 8.68
N SER A 890 5.89 48.15 8.57
CA SER A 890 5.30 47.82 7.25
C SER A 890 3.81 48.15 6.92
N MET A 891 2.86 48.52 7.81
CA MET A 891 1.41 48.51 7.41
C MET A 891 0.38 49.59 7.91
N GLN A 892 -0.92 49.32 7.57
CA GLN A 892 -2.25 49.99 7.72
C GLN A 892 -3.39 48.90 7.67
N THR A 893 -4.71 49.01 8.00
CA THR A 893 -5.67 49.89 8.76
C THR A 893 -7.11 49.27 8.83
N GLY A 894 -7.97 49.13 9.88
CA GLY A 894 -7.91 49.06 11.38
C GLY A 894 -9.29 49.30 12.12
N HIS A 895 -9.68 48.59 13.23
CA HIS A 895 -10.72 48.83 14.32
C HIS A 895 -10.90 47.55 15.26
N ASN A 896 -11.53 47.36 16.46
CA ASN A 896 -12.08 48.04 17.72
C ASN A 896 -12.56 46.91 18.73
N ASN A 897 -12.52 46.75 20.11
CA ASN A 897 -11.92 47.29 21.38
C ASN A 897 -12.22 46.42 22.68
N ASN A 898 -11.47 46.55 23.83
CA ASN A 898 -11.60 45.77 25.13
C ASN A 898 -10.75 46.27 26.39
N ILE A 899 -11.18 47.27 27.20
CA ILE A 899 -10.28 48.33 27.79
C ILE A 899 -9.08 48.01 28.71
N HIS A 900 -9.08 47.02 29.60
CA HIS A 900 -7.97 46.81 30.57
C HIS A 900 -6.63 46.47 29.90
N CYS A 901 -6.71 45.94 28.68
CA CYS A 901 -5.58 45.58 27.85
C CYS A 901 -4.65 46.75 27.44
N LEU A 902 -5.08 48.01 27.69
CA LEU A 902 -4.32 49.22 27.35
C LEU A 902 -2.89 49.26 27.93
N ALA A 903 -2.66 48.74 29.13
CA ALA A 903 -1.33 48.72 29.76
C ALA A 903 -0.29 48.01 28.88
N LYS A 904 -0.60 46.78 28.47
CA LYS A 904 0.24 45.95 27.60
C LYS A 904 0.46 46.58 26.22
N ALA A 905 -0.57 47.26 25.69
CA ALA A 905 -0.48 47.99 24.43
C ALA A 905 0.49 49.18 24.51
N ILE A 906 0.40 50.01 25.56
CA ILE A 906 1.25 51.19 25.75
C ILE A 906 2.72 50.76 25.82
N ASN A 907 3.06 49.81 26.69
CA ASN A 907 4.45 49.38 26.90
C ASN A 907 5.06 48.75 25.63
N GLN A 908 4.38 47.78 25.01
CA GLN A 908 4.93 47.06 23.85
C GLN A 908 4.99 47.94 22.59
N LEU A 909 4.00 48.82 22.35
CA LEU A 909 4.06 49.76 21.23
C LEU A 909 5.15 50.81 21.43
N ALA A 910 5.32 51.36 22.64
CA ALA A 910 6.39 52.30 22.94
C ALA A 910 7.77 51.64 22.73
N ALA A 911 7.99 50.46 23.31
CA ALA A 911 9.23 49.70 23.14
C ALA A 911 9.54 49.46 21.66
N ALA A 912 8.59 48.93 20.89
CA ALA A 912 8.80 48.65 19.48
C ALA A 912 8.99 49.92 18.62
N MET A 913 8.16 50.96 18.81
CA MET A 913 8.26 52.20 18.03
C MET A 913 9.54 52.99 18.33
N PHE A 914 9.97 53.07 19.59
CA PHE A 914 11.20 53.77 19.95
C PHE A 914 12.46 52.96 19.62
N THR A 915 12.40 51.62 19.62
CA THR A 915 13.46 50.78 19.04
C THR A 915 13.62 51.06 17.53
N VAL A 916 12.51 51.09 16.77
CA VAL A 916 12.54 51.42 15.32
C VAL A 916 13.06 52.84 15.05
N GLN A 917 12.84 53.78 15.96
CA GLN A 917 13.33 55.16 15.86
C GLN A 917 14.71 55.40 16.51
N ASN A 918 15.34 54.38 17.08
CA ASN A 918 16.59 54.46 17.87
C ASN A 918 16.54 55.55 18.97
N LYS A 919 15.51 55.49 19.83
CA LYS A 919 15.25 56.42 20.93
C LYS A 919 15.20 55.71 22.28
N ASN A 920 15.49 56.45 23.36
CA ASN A 920 15.38 55.95 24.72
C ASN A 920 13.90 55.68 25.07
N ILE A 921 13.58 54.40 25.33
CA ILE A 921 12.23 53.91 25.65
C ILE A 921 11.79 54.39 27.04
N GLU A 922 12.68 54.27 28.03
CA GLU A 922 12.45 54.61 29.44
C GLU A 922 12.06 56.08 29.62
N GLN A 923 12.76 57.01 28.97
CA GLN A 923 12.46 58.44 29.03
C GLN A 923 11.08 58.75 28.46
N HIS A 924 10.70 58.16 27.33
CA HIS A 924 9.39 58.43 26.74
C HIS A 924 8.22 57.76 27.48
N LEU A 925 8.45 56.64 28.15
CA LEU A 925 7.47 56.07 29.08
C LEU A 925 7.35 56.90 30.37
N LYS A 926 8.45 57.49 30.88
CA LYS A 926 8.41 58.49 31.97
C LYS A 926 7.64 59.75 31.58
N ASP A 927 7.91 60.34 30.40
CA ASP A 927 7.17 61.48 29.83
C ASP A 927 5.65 61.18 29.82
N PHE A 928 5.28 59.97 29.36
CA PHE A 928 3.90 59.51 29.31
C PHE A 928 3.28 59.32 30.70
N LEU A 929 3.98 58.66 31.63
CA LEU A 929 3.50 58.39 32.98
C LEU A 929 3.21 59.69 33.73
N LEU A 930 4.13 60.66 33.68
CA LEU A 930 3.95 61.99 34.28
C LEU A 930 2.70 62.70 33.73
N THR A 931 2.50 62.67 32.41
CA THR A 931 1.37 63.30 31.72
C THR A 931 0.04 62.63 32.09
N ALA A 932 0.02 61.29 32.13
CA ALA A 932 -1.16 60.51 32.50
C ALA A 932 -1.54 60.72 33.97
N SER A 933 -0.56 60.70 34.88
CA SER A 933 -0.75 60.96 36.31
C SER A 933 -1.30 62.36 36.57
N SER A 934 -0.72 63.40 35.97
CA SER A 934 -1.22 64.79 36.07
C SER A 934 -2.68 64.89 35.62
N THR A 935 -3.01 64.30 34.47
CA THR A 935 -4.38 64.32 33.90
C THR A 935 -5.40 63.60 34.81
N LEU A 936 -5.01 62.49 35.44
CA LEU A 936 -5.88 61.72 36.34
C LEU A 936 -6.03 62.35 37.73
N LEU A 937 -5.01 63.05 38.22
CA LEU A 937 -5.10 63.86 39.45
C LEU A 937 -6.03 65.06 39.27
N GLN A 938 -5.98 65.75 38.12
CA GLN A 938 -6.93 66.82 37.78
C GLN A 938 -8.39 66.29 37.77
N LEU A 939 -8.63 65.11 37.20
CA LEU A 939 -9.94 64.44 37.24
C LEU A 939 -10.37 64.00 38.67
N GLY A 940 -9.45 64.00 39.63
CA GLY A 940 -9.74 63.85 41.05
C GLY A 940 -10.42 65.07 41.68
N GLN A 941 -10.21 66.26 41.11
CA GLN A 941 -10.67 67.55 41.64
C GLN A 941 -12.06 67.97 41.10
N ASN A 942 -12.50 67.41 39.97
CA ASN A 942 -13.84 67.67 39.41
C ASN A 942 -14.95 67.05 40.27
N VAL A 943 -16.01 67.83 40.53
CA VAL A 943 -17.14 67.45 41.41
C VAL A 943 -18.40 67.04 40.63
N GLU A 944 -18.40 67.20 39.30
CA GLU A 944 -19.56 66.87 38.45
C GLU A 944 -19.79 65.35 38.36
N ARG A 945 -20.97 64.90 38.83
CA ARG A 945 -21.27 63.48 39.08
C ARG A 945 -21.28 62.56 37.85
N VAL A 946 -21.23 63.11 36.63
CA VAL A 946 -21.37 62.32 35.39
C VAL A 946 -20.03 61.76 34.90
N GLU A 947 -18.95 62.55 34.94
CA GLU A 947 -17.61 62.11 34.49
C GLU A 947 -16.95 61.08 35.45
N VAL A 948 -17.41 61.02 36.70
CA VAL A 948 -16.68 60.37 37.81
C VAL A 948 -17.04 58.88 38.01
N LYS A 949 -18.08 58.35 37.35
CA LYS A 949 -18.73 57.07 37.68
C LYS A 949 -17.78 55.86 37.81
N ASN A 950 -16.72 55.79 37.00
CA ASN A 950 -15.72 54.70 37.02
C ASN A 950 -14.29 55.18 37.38
N ARG A 951 -14.14 56.37 37.99
CA ARG A 951 -12.84 57.03 38.22
C ARG A 951 -11.82 56.16 38.95
N GLU A 952 -12.25 55.46 39.99
CA GLU A 952 -11.39 54.59 40.80
C GLU A 952 -10.83 53.43 39.97
N SER A 953 -11.66 52.76 39.17
CA SER A 953 -11.21 51.72 38.23
C SER A 953 -10.21 52.23 37.17
N ILE A 954 -10.33 53.51 36.76
CA ILE A 954 -9.41 54.15 35.81
C ILE A 954 -8.04 54.44 36.47
N TYR A 955 -8.01 54.80 37.77
CA TYR A 955 -6.75 55.01 38.49
C TYR A 955 -5.89 53.73 38.55
N LEU A 956 -6.52 52.56 38.65
CA LEU A 956 -5.81 51.28 38.64
C LEU A 956 -5.04 51.02 37.34
N LEU A 957 -5.38 51.67 36.23
CA LEU A 957 -4.62 51.56 34.98
C LEU A 957 -3.18 52.08 35.12
N LEU A 958 -2.92 53.09 35.96
CA LEU A 958 -1.55 53.57 36.21
C LEU A 958 -0.69 52.50 36.90
N HIS A 959 -1.26 51.78 37.87
CA HIS A 959 -0.60 50.65 38.54
C HIS A 959 -0.29 49.55 37.51
N MET A 960 -1.29 49.15 36.72
CA MET A 960 -1.14 48.11 35.69
C MET A 960 -0.15 48.49 34.59
N ILE A 961 -0.09 49.76 34.17
CA ILE A 961 0.92 50.26 33.20
C ILE A 961 2.33 50.08 33.73
N VAL A 962 2.56 50.31 35.03
CA VAL A 962 3.88 50.18 35.66
C VAL A 962 4.22 48.72 35.96
N GLU A 963 3.27 47.89 36.39
CA GLU A 963 3.49 46.44 36.56
C GLU A 963 3.79 45.70 35.25
N GLU A 964 3.19 46.11 34.13
CA GLU A 964 3.43 45.53 32.79
C GLU A 964 4.65 46.14 32.08
N SER A 965 5.50 46.95 32.74
CA SER A 965 6.62 47.65 32.11
C SER A 965 7.98 47.31 32.72
N PRO A 966 8.94 46.73 31.97
CA PRO A 966 10.32 46.61 32.45
C PRO A 966 11.06 47.97 32.49
N PHE A 967 10.43 49.05 32.00
CA PHE A 967 11.02 50.39 31.87
C PHE A 967 10.48 51.41 32.89
N LEU A 968 9.56 51.02 33.78
CA LEU A 968 8.98 51.89 34.81
C LEU A 968 9.06 51.20 36.17
N SER A 969 9.36 51.95 37.24
CA SER A 969 9.33 51.41 38.61
C SER A 969 8.20 52.02 39.44
N GLN A 970 7.84 51.35 40.53
CA GLN A 970 6.86 51.86 41.49
C GLN A 970 7.33 53.16 42.18
N ASP A 971 8.65 53.38 42.30
CA ASP A 971 9.22 54.65 42.80
C ASP A 971 8.96 55.80 41.82
N MET A 972 9.04 55.54 40.51
CA MET A 972 8.67 56.52 39.48
C MET A 972 7.18 56.83 39.56
N LEU A 973 6.33 55.83 39.81
CA LEU A 973 4.88 56.03 39.99
C LEU A 973 4.57 56.88 41.22
N GLU A 974 5.10 56.53 42.40
CA GLU A 974 4.86 57.27 43.64
C GLU A 974 5.30 58.74 43.52
N SER A 975 6.35 59.02 42.75
CA SER A 975 6.83 60.39 42.50
C SER A 975 5.84 61.29 41.75
N CYS A 976 4.87 60.72 41.02
CA CYS A 976 3.88 61.46 40.23
C CYS A 976 2.40 61.11 40.52
N PHE A 977 2.11 59.99 41.21
CA PHE A 977 0.77 59.55 41.58
C PHE A 977 0.78 58.73 42.88
N PRO A 978 0.36 59.31 44.03
CA PRO A 978 0.49 58.64 45.34
C PRO A 978 -0.31 57.33 45.45
N TYR A 979 0.35 56.26 45.87
CA TYR A 979 -0.18 54.90 46.02
C TYR A 979 -1.39 54.82 46.96
N VAL A 980 -1.53 55.78 47.89
CA VAL A 980 -2.73 55.91 48.74
C VAL A 980 -4.02 56.02 47.92
N LEU A 981 -3.98 56.67 46.75
CA LEU A 981 -5.11 56.76 45.83
C LEU A 981 -5.43 55.39 45.20
N LEU A 982 -4.40 54.66 44.76
CA LEU A 982 -4.51 53.32 44.17
C LEU A 982 -5.07 52.31 45.19
N ARG A 983 -4.54 52.32 46.42
CA ARG A 983 -5.02 51.49 47.54
C ARG A 983 -6.50 51.76 47.87
N ASN A 984 -6.94 53.02 47.84
CA ASN A 984 -8.33 53.37 48.07
C ASN A 984 -9.23 52.96 46.89
N ALA A 985 -8.76 53.12 45.65
CA ALA A 985 -9.47 52.65 44.45
C ALA A 985 -9.66 51.12 44.45
N TYR A 986 -8.60 50.35 44.76
CA TYR A 986 -8.72 48.89 44.96
C TYR A 986 -9.78 48.56 46.02
N ARG A 987 -9.78 49.27 47.15
CA ARG A 987 -10.73 49.01 48.24
C ARG A 987 -12.20 49.13 47.79
N GLU A 988 -12.58 50.20 47.10
CA GLU A 988 -13.98 50.38 46.70
C GLU A 988 -14.39 49.52 45.48
N VAL A 989 -13.46 49.19 44.58
CA VAL A 989 -13.67 48.19 43.51
C VAL A 989 -13.92 46.79 44.11
N TYR A 990 -13.10 46.34 45.08
CA TYR A 990 -13.34 45.07 45.77
C TYR A 990 -14.61 45.10 46.63
N ARG A 991 -14.93 46.22 47.28
CA ARG A 991 -16.13 46.36 48.12
C ARG A 991 -17.42 46.29 47.31
N SER A 992 -17.47 46.96 46.16
CA SER A 992 -18.64 46.94 45.27
C SER A 992 -18.89 45.54 44.71
N PHE A 993 -17.84 44.77 44.39
CA PHE A 993 -17.94 43.37 43.96
C PHE A 993 -18.55 42.43 45.03
N ILE A 994 -18.29 42.69 46.32
CA ILE A 994 -18.83 41.89 47.44
C ILE A 994 -20.33 42.14 47.65
N VAL A 995 -20.83 43.34 47.35
CA VAL A 995 -22.25 43.72 47.59
C VAL A 995 -23.21 43.18 46.53
N THR A 996 -22.72 42.87 45.32
CA THR A 996 -23.53 42.32 44.21
C THR A 996 -23.63 40.79 44.17
N LEU A 997 -23.11 40.09 45.18
CA LEU A 997 -23.12 38.61 45.30
C LEU A 997 -23.97 38.10 46.49
N GLY A 998 -24.92 38.92 46.97
CA GLY A 998 -25.87 38.58 48.05
C GLY A 998 -27.24 38.18 47.55
#